data_AF-A0A0V1L747-F1
#
_entry.id   AF-A0A0V1L747-F1
#
_cell.length_a   1.000
_cell.length_b   1.000
_cell.length_c   1.000
_cell.angle_alpha   90.00
_cell.angle_beta   90.00
_cell.angle_gamma   90.00
#
_symmetry.space_group_name_H-M   'P 1'
#
loop_
_entity.id
_entity.type
_entity.pdbx_description
1 polymer ?
#
loop_
_entity_poly.entity_id
_entity_poly.type
_entity_poly.pdbx_seq_one_letter_code
_entity_poly.pdbx_strand_id
1 'polypeptide(L)'
;MTLINKSCHFRRLIPENRKIQKNSTSYFYCLNEVIVKQAFLLKIMANELKSILATEADEHSHTYKDGEEVVLWMNTVGPYHNLQETYPYFSLPFCRGSKLAIAHYHETISDNLLGVDLEFSGLDIKFRVDVPKTAYCTLTLLNEEVDAFHHAIRNHYWFQMYIDDLPLWGIVGEYRNDENSGESMKLFTHRLFEIGYNGNTIVEVNLTSNNRIDLKPDVAFDLTYEVMWKPSTVRFHDRFDKYLDANFFKHRIHWFSLFNSFMMVIFLVTVVTFILMRTLRKDYARYEKDLKMDDFDRDFGDEYGWKQIHGDVFRSPSFPMLFSCLIGSGIHVFVLVIVVILITFWGELYLERGSILTATIFCYALFSPVSGYVGGCIYTHFGGKRWIKQALCCGSFLPLLVATAATIGNISALYQSSTRSIPFGTMASIVAIYALVVLPLTLIGSVVGRNMSGRPNNPCRVNAVPRPIPEKKIYLQPWLIIIGGGLLPFGSIFIEVLLCLRVHVFGYHLACGCYHVYDHCLHLCAVEFRRLSLALGEFSFWSIYILVLVLIVRKPTLDYYSLIVLTNQSIVAYCKRFVANFSSDYTFPFSFFKDLQQTCSLQPQNVWNVLFLAVVLTGLRFMFVRFICRPLAKYWRLTAEISGKLPESLWNLTMYLFLWLNTCWTLVRTDRWKYFTDPLSIWSDFSRDRLIPYEVDVVYLTQTAFYVHATYGTIFMEQWRKDSKVMVFHHLLAITLLSFSWAARYDQVGILVLFLHDVSDVFLECAKIFKYLKFRDNTHYSFCEFLSNASFIFRLYWFPLKVLYTSFYGSVFLGPDDLPFIPVFNFMLWLLFFINIYWFHFILMLIYNLATGKFKELEDSRELENCNSEKHD
;
A
#
# COMPACT_ATOMS: atom_id res chain seq x y z
N MET A 1 31.47 -59.98 -12.80
CA MET A 1 31.20 -58.67 -13.44
C MET A 1 31.67 -57.52 -12.53
N THR A 2 32.91 -57.70 -12.08
CA THR A 2 33.94 -56.83 -11.47
C THR A 2 34.14 -55.51 -12.23
N LEU A 3 34.69 -54.41 -11.72
CA LEU A 3 34.97 -53.78 -10.41
C LEU A 3 35.99 -52.65 -10.73
N ILE A 4 35.92 -51.53 -10.02
CA ILE A 4 37.08 -50.73 -9.53
C ILE A 4 37.86 -49.80 -10.51
N ASN A 5 37.66 -48.49 -10.29
CA ASN A 5 38.65 -47.53 -9.74
C ASN A 5 40.06 -47.44 -10.37
N LYS A 6 40.48 -46.22 -10.78
CA LYS A 6 41.72 -45.56 -10.31
C LYS A 6 41.90 -44.15 -10.89
N SER A 7 42.05 -43.18 -9.98
CA SER A 7 42.75 -41.91 -10.21
C SER A 7 44.26 -42.13 -10.20
N CYS A 8 45.03 -41.35 -10.99
CA CYS A 8 46.40 -40.94 -10.63
C CYS A 8 46.93 -39.74 -11.48
N HIS A 9 47.03 -38.58 -10.83
CA HIS A 9 48.14 -37.60 -10.78
C HIS A 9 49.08 -37.25 -11.97
N PHE A 10 49.14 -35.93 -12.21
CA PHE A 10 50.32 -35.02 -12.31
C PHE A 10 51.13 -34.82 -13.62
N ARG A 11 50.96 -33.59 -14.16
CA ARG A 11 51.95 -32.49 -14.29
C ARG A 11 52.84 -32.35 -15.55
N ARG A 12 52.69 -31.14 -16.15
CA ARG A 12 53.63 -30.28 -16.90
C ARG A 12 54.06 -30.71 -18.31
N LEU A 13 53.77 -29.85 -19.30
CA LEU A 13 54.75 -28.98 -19.99
C LEU A 13 54.04 -28.02 -20.98
N ILE A 14 54.27 -26.72 -20.78
CA ILE A 14 54.19 -25.62 -21.77
C ILE A 14 55.66 -25.44 -22.20
N PRO A 15 56.05 -25.27 -23.49
CA PRO A 15 55.85 -23.97 -24.15
C PRO A 15 55.66 -23.90 -25.68
N GLU A 16 55.13 -22.72 -26.05
CA GLU A 16 55.48 -21.86 -27.20
C GLU A 16 54.85 -22.01 -28.60
N ASN A 17 54.18 -20.89 -28.96
CA ASN A 17 54.19 -20.16 -30.24
C ASN A 17 53.73 -20.86 -31.52
N ARG A 18 52.52 -20.50 -31.98
CA ARG A 18 52.34 -20.06 -33.38
C ARG A 18 51.13 -19.15 -33.61
N LYS A 19 51.46 -18.00 -34.21
CA LYS A 19 50.69 -16.90 -34.80
C LYS A 19 49.24 -17.21 -35.22
N ILE A 20 48.33 -16.34 -34.76
CA ILE A 20 46.97 -16.17 -35.28
C ILE A 20 47.05 -15.38 -36.59
N GLN A 21 46.75 -16.03 -37.70
CA GLN A 21 46.37 -15.39 -38.95
C GLN A 21 45.22 -16.23 -39.50
N LYS A 22 43.98 -15.74 -39.37
CA LYS A 22 42.84 -16.14 -40.23
C LYS A 22 41.58 -15.30 -39.99
N ASN A 23 41.11 -14.73 -41.10
CA ASN A 23 39.72 -14.50 -41.52
C ASN A 23 38.96 -13.26 -41.03
N SER A 24 39.22 -12.11 -41.68
CA SER A 24 38.34 -10.94 -41.74
C SER A 24 37.18 -11.07 -42.75
N THR A 25 37.17 -12.12 -43.59
CA THR A 25 36.24 -12.23 -44.73
C THR A 25 34.88 -12.88 -44.42
N SER A 26 34.72 -13.61 -43.32
CA SER A 26 33.40 -14.19 -42.94
C SER A 26 32.51 -13.23 -42.13
N TYR A 27 33.08 -12.20 -41.50
CA TYR A 27 32.29 -11.21 -40.74
C TYR A 27 31.57 -10.21 -41.65
N PHE A 28 32.13 -9.90 -42.83
CA PHE A 28 31.55 -8.94 -43.78
C PHE A 28 30.29 -9.47 -44.49
N TYR A 29 30.20 -10.77 -44.76
CA TYR A 29 29.03 -11.37 -45.41
C TYR A 29 27.81 -11.49 -44.48
N CYS A 30 28.03 -11.73 -43.18
CA CYS A 30 26.94 -11.78 -42.19
C CYS A 30 26.44 -10.38 -41.80
N LEU A 31 27.32 -9.37 -41.79
CA LEU A 31 26.93 -7.97 -41.57
C LEU A 31 26.09 -7.42 -42.74
N ASN A 32 26.43 -7.78 -43.99
CA ASN A 32 25.70 -7.30 -45.17
C ASN A 32 24.27 -7.86 -45.26
N GLU A 33 24.00 -9.13 -44.90
CA GLU A 33 22.62 -9.63 -44.88
C GLU A 33 21.75 -8.96 -43.80
N VAL A 34 22.32 -8.62 -42.65
CA VAL A 34 21.61 -7.94 -41.55
C VAL A 34 21.36 -6.47 -41.88
N ILE A 35 22.32 -5.79 -42.51
CA ILE A 35 22.18 -4.38 -42.96
C ILE A 35 21.17 -4.29 -44.11
N VAL A 36 21.13 -5.26 -45.03
CA VAL A 36 20.14 -5.29 -46.13
C VAL A 36 18.72 -5.56 -45.60
N LYS A 37 18.56 -6.40 -44.56
CA LYS A 37 17.25 -6.61 -43.90
C LYS A 37 16.82 -5.43 -43.00
N GLN A 38 17.76 -4.69 -42.41
CA GLN A 38 17.47 -3.45 -41.68
C GLN A 38 17.15 -2.27 -42.62
N ALA A 39 17.79 -2.19 -43.79
CA ALA A 39 17.45 -1.23 -44.83
C ALA A 39 16.05 -1.48 -45.43
N PHE A 40 15.57 -2.73 -45.42
CA PHE A 40 14.20 -3.08 -45.78
C PHE A 40 13.18 -2.59 -44.74
N LEU A 41 13.49 -2.71 -43.44
CA LEU A 41 12.70 -2.11 -42.35
C LEU A 41 12.68 -0.58 -42.41
N LEU A 42 13.81 0.08 -42.71
CA LEU A 42 13.86 1.53 -42.94
C LEU A 42 13.09 1.96 -44.21
N LYS A 43 13.05 1.12 -45.25
CA LYS A 43 12.21 1.36 -46.44
C LYS A 43 10.72 1.17 -46.17
N ILE A 44 10.35 0.24 -45.29
CA ILE A 44 8.98 0.07 -44.82
C ILE A 44 8.58 1.28 -43.98
N MET A 45 9.43 1.72 -43.03
CA MET A 45 9.17 2.95 -42.26
C MET A 45 9.13 4.21 -43.14
N ALA A 46 9.94 4.29 -44.20
CA ALA A 46 9.91 5.41 -45.14
C ALA A 46 8.72 5.36 -46.11
N ASN A 47 8.16 4.18 -46.38
CA ASN A 47 6.92 4.01 -47.15
C ASN A 47 5.68 4.30 -46.30
N GLU A 48 5.69 3.95 -45.01
CA GLU A 48 4.72 4.44 -44.02
C GLU A 48 4.82 5.97 -43.84
N LEU A 49 6.04 6.53 -43.85
CA LEU A 49 6.22 8.00 -43.84
C LEU A 49 5.70 8.68 -45.13
N LYS A 50 5.59 7.95 -46.24
CA LYS A 50 5.02 8.42 -47.51
C LYS A 50 3.50 8.25 -47.58
N SER A 51 2.89 7.31 -46.86
CA SER A 51 1.42 7.23 -46.74
C SER A 51 0.86 8.37 -45.87
N ILE A 52 1.66 8.91 -44.94
CA ILE A 52 1.33 10.12 -44.15
C ILE A 52 1.18 11.40 -45.01
N LEU A 53 1.69 11.42 -46.25
CA LEU A 53 1.64 12.58 -47.14
C LEU A 53 0.40 12.66 -48.04
N ALA A 54 -0.54 11.71 -47.93
CA ALA A 54 -1.86 11.80 -48.56
C ALA A 54 -2.90 12.20 -47.50
N THR A 55 -2.93 13.48 -47.14
CA THR A 55 -3.87 14.02 -46.16
C THR A 55 -5.28 14.10 -46.75
N GLU A 56 -6.10 13.09 -46.51
CA GLU A 56 -7.55 13.24 -46.51
C GLU A 56 -7.95 13.93 -45.19
N ALA A 57 -8.87 14.89 -45.27
CA ALA A 57 -9.41 15.58 -44.10
C ALA A 57 -10.34 14.57 -43.40
N ASP A 58 -10.03 14.21 -42.17
CA ASP A 58 -10.73 13.18 -41.40
C ASP A 58 -10.40 13.31 -39.89
N GLU A 59 -11.01 12.48 -39.04
CA GLU A 59 -10.76 12.35 -37.60
C GLU A 59 -9.26 12.18 -37.26
N HIS A 60 -8.45 11.62 -38.18
CA HIS A 60 -6.99 11.53 -38.05
C HIS A 60 -6.24 12.86 -38.13
N SER A 61 -6.77 13.81 -38.89
CA SER A 61 -6.20 15.15 -39.05
C SER A 61 -6.87 16.18 -38.14
N HIS A 62 -7.95 15.78 -37.47
CA HIS A 62 -8.88 16.62 -36.72
C HIS A 62 -9.39 17.84 -37.52
N THR A 63 -9.35 17.76 -38.86
CA THR A 63 -9.81 18.79 -39.77
C THR A 63 -10.89 18.24 -40.68
N TYR A 64 -12.02 18.94 -40.75
CA TYR A 64 -13.21 18.52 -41.46
C TYR A 64 -13.61 19.53 -42.53
N LYS A 65 -14.14 19.04 -43.65
CA LYS A 65 -14.81 19.82 -44.69
C LYS A 65 -16.30 19.92 -44.40
N ASP A 66 -16.93 20.97 -44.91
CA ASP A 66 -18.38 21.16 -44.74
C ASP A 66 -19.17 19.98 -45.35
N GLY A 67 -20.05 19.38 -44.54
CA GLY A 67 -20.84 18.21 -44.93
C GLY A 67 -20.11 16.86 -44.88
N GLU A 68 -18.86 16.83 -44.41
CA GLU A 68 -18.09 15.60 -44.18
C GLU A 68 -18.68 14.80 -43.01
N GLU A 69 -18.48 13.48 -43.03
CA GLU A 69 -18.98 12.59 -41.99
C GLU A 69 -18.24 12.81 -40.67
N VAL A 70 -18.98 12.87 -39.57
CA VAL A 70 -18.44 12.87 -38.21
C VAL A 70 -18.93 11.62 -37.50
N VAL A 71 -18.01 10.75 -37.12
CA VAL A 71 -18.34 9.46 -36.52
C VAL A 71 -18.56 9.61 -35.01
N LEU A 72 -19.70 9.11 -34.52
CA LEU A 72 -19.95 8.93 -33.09
C LEU A 72 -19.66 7.49 -32.70
N TRP A 73 -18.67 7.31 -31.82
CA TRP A 73 -18.25 6.03 -31.27
C TRP A 73 -18.88 5.78 -29.91
N MET A 74 -19.52 4.63 -29.75
CA MET A 74 -20.02 4.11 -28.46
C MET A 74 -18.91 3.29 -27.82
N ASN A 75 -18.64 3.45 -26.52
CA ASN A 75 -17.54 2.75 -25.85
C ASN A 75 -18.05 1.79 -24.76
N THR A 76 -18.24 2.29 -23.55
CA THR A 76 -18.53 1.44 -22.38
C THR A 76 -19.73 1.92 -21.60
N VAL A 77 -20.32 1.01 -20.83
CA VAL A 77 -21.36 1.26 -19.83
C VAL A 77 -21.00 0.54 -18.53
N GLY A 78 -21.31 1.13 -17.37
CA GLY A 78 -21.04 0.49 -16.08
C GLY A 78 -21.63 1.24 -14.89
N PRO A 79 -21.64 0.63 -13.68
CA PRO A 79 -22.13 1.26 -12.46
C PRO A 79 -21.24 2.44 -12.02
N TYR A 80 -21.85 3.54 -11.61
CA TYR A 80 -21.11 4.72 -11.13
C TYR A 80 -20.32 4.46 -9.83
N HIS A 81 -20.81 3.56 -8.99
CA HIS A 81 -20.15 3.22 -7.72
C HIS A 81 -18.98 2.24 -7.87
N ASN A 82 -18.93 1.46 -8.96
CA ASN A 82 -17.87 0.50 -9.23
C ASN A 82 -17.30 0.68 -10.63
N LEU A 83 -16.41 1.66 -10.76
CA LEU A 83 -15.84 2.06 -12.04
C LEU A 83 -14.79 1.06 -12.60
N GLN A 84 -14.53 -0.04 -11.90
CA GLN A 84 -13.72 -1.15 -12.42
C GLN A 84 -14.49 -2.11 -13.30
N GLU A 85 -15.81 -2.14 -13.12
CA GLU A 85 -16.75 -2.98 -13.83
C GLU A 85 -17.32 -2.19 -15.01
N THR A 86 -16.89 -2.58 -16.22
CA THR A 86 -17.30 -1.93 -17.47
C THR A 86 -17.71 -2.99 -18.49
N TYR A 87 -18.79 -2.71 -19.22
CA TYR A 87 -19.41 -3.55 -20.23
C TYR A 87 -19.50 -2.81 -21.58
N PRO A 88 -19.66 -3.53 -22.70
CA PRO A 88 -19.84 -2.88 -24.01
C PRO A 88 -21.11 -2.06 -24.01
N TYR A 89 -21.14 -0.94 -24.70
CA TYR A 89 -22.31 -0.06 -24.69
C TYR A 89 -23.60 -0.79 -25.12
N PHE A 90 -23.54 -1.66 -26.12
CA PHE A 90 -24.68 -2.47 -26.58
C PHE A 90 -24.96 -3.73 -25.75
N SER A 91 -24.33 -3.89 -24.58
CA SER A 91 -24.74 -4.93 -23.61
C SER A 91 -26.08 -4.62 -22.98
N LEU A 92 -26.44 -3.33 -22.89
CA LEU A 92 -27.81 -2.91 -22.63
C LEU A 92 -28.60 -2.94 -23.95
N PRO A 93 -29.92 -3.19 -23.92
CA PRO A 93 -30.74 -3.33 -25.13
C PRO A 93 -31.03 -1.97 -25.81
N PHE A 94 -29.97 -1.24 -26.15
CA PHE A 94 -30.00 -0.10 -27.05
C PHE A 94 -29.86 -0.60 -28.49
N CYS A 95 -30.57 0.03 -29.41
CA CYS A 95 -30.44 -0.25 -30.84
C CYS A 95 -29.36 0.63 -31.50
N ARG A 96 -28.78 0.08 -32.57
CA ARG A 96 -27.89 0.78 -33.50
C ARG A 96 -28.72 1.65 -34.46
N GLY A 97 -28.14 2.75 -34.93
CA GLY A 97 -28.78 3.63 -35.91
C GLY A 97 -28.89 3.00 -37.30
N SER A 98 -29.51 3.75 -38.23
CA SER A 98 -29.85 3.26 -39.58
C SER A 98 -28.65 3.10 -40.51
N LYS A 99 -27.51 3.73 -40.20
CA LYS A 99 -26.29 3.66 -41.02
C LYS A 99 -25.52 2.37 -40.71
N LEU A 100 -25.22 1.59 -41.75
CA LEU A 100 -24.62 0.25 -41.64
C LEU A 100 -23.11 0.20 -41.88
N ALA A 101 -22.53 1.23 -42.50
CA ALA A 101 -21.12 1.28 -42.84
C ALA A 101 -20.54 2.68 -42.56
N ILE A 102 -19.28 2.68 -42.15
CA ILE A 102 -18.47 3.88 -41.90
C ILE A 102 -17.51 4.11 -43.06
N ALA A 103 -17.11 5.36 -43.28
CA ALA A 103 -16.11 5.71 -44.29
C ALA A 103 -14.71 5.18 -43.92
N HIS A 104 -14.33 5.31 -42.65
CA HIS A 104 -13.02 4.89 -42.11
C HIS A 104 -13.21 4.22 -40.73
N TYR A 105 -12.44 3.16 -40.46
CA TYR A 105 -12.47 2.40 -39.21
C TYR A 105 -11.21 2.69 -38.39
N HIS A 106 -11.36 3.02 -37.11
CA HIS A 106 -10.25 3.34 -36.22
C HIS A 106 -10.22 2.43 -34.98
N GLU A 107 -9.22 1.55 -34.93
CA GLU A 107 -8.80 0.89 -33.68
C GLU A 107 -7.27 0.84 -33.64
N THR A 108 -6.67 1.34 -32.55
CA THR A 108 -5.25 1.12 -32.30
C THR A 108 -5.03 -0.07 -31.38
N ILE A 109 -3.86 -0.70 -31.50
CA ILE A 109 -3.41 -1.75 -30.56
C ILE A 109 -3.44 -1.23 -29.10
N SER A 110 -3.26 0.07 -28.89
CA SER A 110 -3.28 0.67 -27.56
C SER A 110 -4.68 0.90 -27.02
N ASP A 111 -5.66 1.23 -27.87
CA ASP A 111 -7.07 1.30 -27.45
C ASP A 111 -7.55 -0.06 -26.94
N ASN A 112 -7.21 -1.13 -27.67
CA ASN A 112 -7.52 -2.51 -27.28
C ASN A 112 -6.81 -2.95 -25.99
N LEU A 113 -5.66 -2.36 -25.64
CA LEU A 113 -4.98 -2.63 -24.37
C LEU A 113 -5.55 -1.82 -23.20
N LEU A 114 -6.18 -0.67 -23.48
CA LEU A 114 -6.85 0.16 -22.49
C LEU A 114 -8.29 -0.33 -22.20
N GLY A 115 -8.79 -1.31 -22.96
CA GLY A 115 -10.16 -1.80 -22.85
C GLY A 115 -11.18 -0.82 -23.42
N VAL A 116 -10.76 -0.03 -24.42
CA VAL A 116 -11.63 0.84 -25.21
C VAL A 116 -12.15 0.00 -26.37
N ASP A 117 -13.46 -0.23 -26.39
CA ASP A 117 -14.16 -1.03 -27.40
C ASP A 117 -15.07 -0.10 -28.18
N LEU A 118 -14.57 0.42 -29.31
CA LEU A 118 -15.27 1.45 -30.09
C LEU A 118 -16.29 0.79 -31.03
N GLU A 119 -17.55 0.83 -30.64
CA GLU A 119 -18.65 0.36 -31.46
C GLU A 119 -19.30 1.53 -32.21
N PHE A 120 -19.52 1.37 -33.53
CA PHE A 120 -20.16 2.40 -34.33
C PHE A 120 -21.63 2.61 -33.91
N SER A 121 -22.02 3.87 -33.69
CA SER A 121 -23.37 4.24 -33.27
C SER A 121 -24.46 4.05 -34.33
N GLY A 122 -24.13 4.14 -35.62
CA GLY A 122 -25.11 4.10 -36.72
C GLY A 122 -25.86 5.41 -36.97
N LEU A 123 -25.50 6.51 -36.29
CA LEU A 123 -26.10 7.83 -36.49
C LEU A 123 -25.40 8.59 -37.62
N ASP A 124 -26.15 9.25 -38.51
CA ASP A 124 -25.58 10.06 -39.61
C ASP A 124 -25.38 11.51 -39.14
N ILE A 125 -24.17 11.82 -38.69
CA ILE A 125 -23.78 13.17 -38.27
C ILE A 125 -22.84 13.74 -39.33
N LYS A 126 -23.11 14.98 -39.76
CA LYS A 126 -22.31 15.68 -40.78
C LYS A 126 -21.81 17.01 -40.25
N PHE A 127 -20.56 17.35 -40.59
CA PHE A 127 -19.91 18.57 -40.13
C PHE A 127 -20.68 19.83 -40.57
N ARG A 128 -21.03 20.68 -39.59
CA ARG A 128 -21.84 21.91 -39.74
C ARG A 128 -23.26 21.72 -40.30
N VAL A 129 -23.82 20.51 -40.23
CA VAL A 129 -25.20 20.24 -40.62
C VAL A 129 -26.01 19.86 -39.39
N ASP A 130 -26.96 20.72 -39.02
CA ASP A 130 -27.87 20.46 -37.91
C ASP A 130 -28.85 19.33 -38.26
N VAL A 131 -29.08 18.45 -37.31
CA VAL A 131 -30.05 17.35 -37.43
C VAL A 131 -31.19 17.65 -36.46
N PRO A 132 -32.41 17.93 -36.94
CA PRO A 132 -33.55 18.14 -36.06
C PRO A 132 -33.86 16.85 -35.31
N LYS A 133 -34.66 16.94 -34.24
CA LYS A 133 -35.08 15.78 -33.46
C LYS A 133 -35.66 14.68 -34.34
N THR A 134 -34.89 13.59 -34.50
CA THR A 134 -35.20 12.47 -35.38
C THR A 134 -35.20 11.17 -34.58
N ALA A 135 -36.22 10.35 -34.82
CA ALA A 135 -36.27 8.99 -34.28
C ALA A 135 -35.37 8.10 -35.12
N TYR A 136 -34.36 7.48 -34.50
CA TYR A 136 -33.43 6.59 -35.20
C TYR A 136 -33.81 5.12 -35.05
N CYS A 137 -34.63 4.79 -34.04
CA CYS A 137 -35.05 3.43 -33.76
C CYS A 137 -36.29 3.40 -32.86
N THR A 138 -37.21 2.49 -33.15
CA THR A 138 -38.34 2.13 -32.29
C THR A 138 -38.02 0.83 -31.56
N LEU A 139 -38.11 0.85 -30.23
CA LEU A 139 -37.72 -0.27 -29.37
C LEU A 139 -38.96 -0.88 -28.70
N THR A 140 -39.07 -2.20 -28.73
CA THR A 140 -40.07 -2.98 -27.99
C THR A 140 -39.35 -3.93 -27.04
N LEU A 141 -39.47 -3.70 -25.74
CA LEU A 141 -38.70 -4.43 -24.73
C LEU A 141 -39.40 -5.70 -24.22
N LEU A 142 -38.66 -6.78 -24.13
CA LEU A 142 -39.04 -8.00 -23.42
C LEU A 142 -38.89 -7.83 -21.90
N ASN A 143 -39.53 -8.71 -21.11
CA ASN A 143 -39.43 -8.66 -19.64
C ASN A 143 -37.99 -8.68 -19.13
N GLU A 144 -37.12 -9.52 -19.69
CA GLU A 144 -35.71 -9.63 -19.28
C GLU A 144 -34.92 -8.34 -19.58
N GLU A 145 -35.24 -7.67 -20.68
CA GLU A 145 -34.59 -6.43 -21.10
C GLU A 145 -35.03 -5.23 -20.25
N VAL A 146 -36.31 -5.21 -19.83
CA VAL A 146 -36.82 -4.26 -18.84
C VAL A 146 -36.09 -4.43 -17.50
N ASP A 147 -35.91 -5.67 -17.05
CA ASP A 147 -35.17 -5.96 -15.81
C ASP A 147 -33.71 -5.52 -15.89
N ALA A 148 -33.06 -5.70 -17.05
CA ALA A 148 -31.70 -5.22 -17.28
C ALA A 148 -31.60 -3.68 -17.16
N PHE A 149 -32.54 -2.93 -17.75
CA PHE A 149 -32.59 -1.48 -17.60
C PHE A 149 -32.92 -1.05 -16.17
N HIS A 150 -33.84 -1.71 -15.48
CA HIS A 150 -34.13 -1.44 -14.07
C HIS A 150 -32.90 -1.66 -13.19
N HIS A 151 -32.16 -2.75 -13.41
CA HIS A 151 -30.90 -3.02 -12.73
C HIS A 151 -29.88 -1.91 -12.97
N ALA A 152 -29.71 -1.49 -14.22
CA ALA A 152 -28.79 -0.42 -14.61
C ALA A 152 -29.17 0.93 -13.96
N ILE A 153 -30.47 1.28 -13.95
CA ILE A 153 -30.97 2.52 -13.36
C ILE A 153 -30.80 2.54 -11.83
N ARG A 154 -31.14 1.43 -11.15
CA ARG A 154 -31.00 1.30 -9.68
C ARG A 154 -29.54 1.45 -9.24
N ASN A 155 -28.60 0.95 -10.03
CA ASN A 155 -27.17 1.01 -9.74
C ASN A 155 -26.46 2.24 -10.34
N HIS A 156 -27.23 3.23 -10.83
CA HIS A 156 -26.73 4.46 -11.44
C HIS A 156 -25.70 4.19 -12.54
N TYR A 157 -26.07 3.41 -13.56
CA TYR A 157 -25.19 3.14 -14.68
C TYR A 157 -24.93 4.40 -15.51
N TRP A 158 -23.67 4.63 -15.83
CA TRP A 158 -23.20 5.65 -16.75
C TRP A 158 -22.69 4.99 -18.04
N PHE A 159 -22.70 5.74 -19.13
CA PHE A 159 -22.15 5.31 -20.42
C PHE A 159 -21.18 6.35 -20.96
N GLN A 160 -20.27 5.90 -21.82
CA GLN A 160 -19.25 6.71 -22.48
C GLN A 160 -19.36 6.64 -24.00
N MET A 161 -19.16 7.77 -24.67
CA MET A 161 -19.06 7.89 -26.12
C MET A 161 -17.90 8.81 -26.50
N TYR A 162 -17.50 8.80 -27.78
CA TYR A 162 -16.48 9.70 -28.33
C TYR A 162 -16.93 10.32 -29.66
N ILE A 163 -16.62 11.60 -29.84
CA ILE A 163 -16.66 12.32 -31.12
C ILE A 163 -15.32 13.04 -31.27
N ASP A 164 -14.58 12.78 -32.34
CA ASP A 164 -13.26 13.42 -32.59
C ASP A 164 -12.32 13.34 -31.37
N ASP A 165 -12.23 12.16 -30.76
CA ASP A 165 -11.54 11.85 -29.49
C ASP A 165 -12.02 12.59 -28.23
N LEU A 166 -13.02 13.47 -28.33
CA LEU A 166 -13.62 14.14 -27.19
C LEU A 166 -14.60 13.20 -26.48
N PRO A 167 -14.38 12.90 -25.18
CA PRO A 167 -15.25 12.01 -24.43
C PRO A 167 -16.59 12.68 -24.07
N LEU A 168 -17.64 11.88 -24.11
CA LEU A 168 -18.99 12.23 -23.66
C LEU A 168 -19.46 11.21 -22.64
N TRP A 169 -20.11 11.71 -21.59
CA TRP A 169 -20.70 10.87 -20.55
C TRP A 169 -22.17 11.18 -20.38
N GLY A 170 -22.96 10.14 -20.15
CA GLY A 170 -24.36 10.27 -19.80
C GLY A 170 -24.78 9.17 -18.83
N ILE A 171 -25.91 9.40 -18.15
CA ILE A 171 -26.53 8.41 -17.26
C ILE A 171 -27.66 7.73 -18.03
N VAL A 172 -27.83 6.42 -17.84
CA VAL A 172 -28.87 5.63 -18.53
C VAL A 172 -30.28 6.11 -18.16
N GLY A 173 -30.53 6.38 -16.88
CA GLY A 173 -31.84 6.82 -16.40
C GLY A 173 -31.78 7.45 -15.01
N GLU A 174 -32.94 7.83 -14.50
CA GLU A 174 -33.12 8.43 -13.19
C GLU A 174 -33.81 7.45 -12.25
N TYR A 175 -33.19 7.21 -11.10
CA TYR A 175 -33.79 6.48 -9.98
C TYR A 175 -34.19 7.49 -8.91
N ARG A 176 -35.48 7.48 -8.53
CA ARG A 176 -35.99 8.31 -7.45
C ARG A 176 -36.82 7.44 -6.51
N ASN A 177 -36.38 7.41 -5.25
CA ASN A 177 -37.05 6.73 -4.16
C ASN A 177 -37.75 7.78 -3.28
N ASP A 178 -39.04 7.99 -3.51
CA ASP A 178 -39.86 8.89 -2.71
C ASP A 178 -40.65 8.04 -1.69
N GLU A 179 -40.50 8.33 -0.40
CA GLU A 179 -41.11 7.57 0.71
C GLU A 179 -42.65 7.42 0.61
N ASN A 180 -43.32 8.33 -0.12
CA ASN A 180 -44.78 8.37 -0.26
C ASN A 180 -45.32 7.76 -1.56
N SER A 181 -44.52 7.64 -2.63
CA SER A 181 -44.98 7.23 -3.98
C SER A 181 -44.30 5.96 -4.52
N GLY A 182 -43.43 5.33 -3.73
CA GLY A 182 -42.70 4.13 -4.12
C GLY A 182 -41.49 4.41 -5.01
N GLU A 183 -40.82 3.33 -5.46
CA GLU A 183 -39.68 3.41 -6.37
C GLU A 183 -40.12 3.86 -7.76
N SER A 184 -39.53 4.93 -8.29
CA SER A 184 -39.73 5.35 -9.69
C SER A 184 -38.41 5.24 -10.48
N MET A 185 -38.45 4.49 -11.57
CA MET A 185 -37.32 4.24 -12.47
C MET A 185 -37.70 4.75 -13.85
N LYS A 186 -36.97 5.75 -14.35
CA LYS A 186 -37.25 6.38 -15.65
C LYS A 186 -36.05 6.32 -16.57
N LEU A 187 -36.26 5.88 -17.81
CA LEU A 187 -35.23 5.84 -18.85
C LEU A 187 -35.18 7.17 -19.62
N PHE A 188 -33.97 7.63 -19.97
CA PHE A 188 -33.79 8.74 -20.91
C PHE A 188 -33.80 8.25 -22.36
N THR A 189 -34.72 8.76 -23.17
CA THR A 189 -34.90 8.29 -24.57
C THR A 189 -34.46 9.31 -25.63
N HIS A 190 -34.25 10.56 -25.24
CA HIS A 190 -33.81 11.62 -26.15
C HIS A 190 -32.39 12.10 -25.83
N ARG A 191 -31.55 12.21 -26.86
CA ARG A 191 -30.17 12.68 -26.76
C ARG A 191 -29.94 13.91 -27.62
N LEU A 192 -29.47 14.98 -27.00
CA LEU A 192 -29.10 16.21 -27.67
C LEU A 192 -27.58 16.35 -27.65
N PHE A 193 -26.98 16.40 -28.84
CA PHE A 193 -25.56 16.66 -29.05
C PHE A 193 -25.37 18.12 -29.47
N GLU A 194 -24.71 18.92 -28.63
CA GLU A 194 -24.29 20.27 -29.02
C GLU A 194 -22.80 20.26 -29.35
N ILE A 195 -22.45 20.46 -30.62
CA ILE A 195 -21.08 20.37 -31.11
C ILE A 195 -20.55 21.78 -31.40
N GLY A 196 -19.53 22.18 -30.68
CA GLY A 196 -18.79 23.42 -30.85
C GLY A 196 -17.69 23.28 -31.89
N TYR A 197 -17.65 24.18 -32.87
CA TYR A 197 -16.60 24.21 -33.90
C TYR A 197 -15.86 25.56 -33.94
N ASN A 198 -14.58 25.51 -34.28
CA ASN A 198 -13.76 26.69 -34.56
C ASN A 198 -13.02 26.47 -35.89
N GLY A 199 -13.38 27.25 -36.91
CA GLY A 199 -12.92 26.98 -38.27
C GLY A 199 -13.32 25.56 -38.69
N ASN A 200 -12.38 24.80 -39.24
CA ASN A 200 -12.60 23.44 -39.74
C ASN A 200 -12.34 22.35 -38.68
N THR A 201 -12.35 22.70 -37.39
CA THR A 201 -12.01 21.77 -36.29
C THR A 201 -13.14 21.71 -35.27
N ILE A 202 -13.33 20.54 -34.66
CA ILE A 202 -14.25 20.34 -33.54
C ILE A 202 -13.49 20.64 -32.25
N VAL A 203 -14.07 21.49 -31.40
CA VAL A 203 -13.40 21.97 -30.18
C VAL A 203 -14.18 21.70 -28.91
N GLU A 204 -15.48 21.43 -29.00
CA GLU A 204 -16.31 21.16 -27.84
C GLU A 204 -17.44 20.22 -28.21
N VAL A 205 -17.80 19.30 -27.32
CA VAL A 205 -19.04 18.53 -27.45
C VAL A 205 -19.76 18.48 -26.10
N ASN A 206 -21.08 18.69 -26.12
CA ASN A 206 -21.97 18.53 -24.98
C ASN A 206 -23.04 17.50 -25.29
N LEU A 207 -23.32 16.62 -24.32
CA LEU A 207 -24.42 15.67 -24.39
C LEU A 207 -25.47 16.03 -23.33
N THR A 208 -26.72 16.16 -23.74
CA THR A 208 -27.86 16.35 -22.83
C THR A 208 -28.87 15.23 -23.02
N SER A 209 -29.16 14.47 -21.97
CA SER A 209 -30.16 13.40 -21.97
C SER A 209 -31.50 13.93 -21.48
N ASN A 210 -32.53 13.85 -22.31
CA ASN A 210 -33.87 14.40 -22.07
C ASN A 210 -34.94 13.33 -22.34
N ASN A 211 -36.20 13.66 -22.04
CA ASN A 211 -37.38 12.78 -22.19
C ASN A 211 -37.35 11.52 -21.32
N ARG A 212 -38.20 11.49 -20.29
CA ARG A 212 -38.23 10.44 -19.25
C ARG A 212 -39.44 9.55 -19.47
N ILE A 213 -39.21 8.26 -19.69
CA ILE A 213 -40.27 7.28 -19.92
C ILE A 213 -40.22 6.18 -18.86
N ASP A 214 -41.38 5.78 -18.35
CA ASP A 214 -41.53 4.62 -17.46
C ASP A 214 -41.50 3.34 -18.29
N LEU A 215 -40.65 2.39 -17.90
CA LEU A 215 -40.47 1.15 -18.65
C LEU A 215 -41.58 0.16 -18.33
N LYS A 216 -42.26 -0.33 -19.38
CA LYS A 216 -43.26 -1.40 -19.30
C LYS A 216 -42.97 -2.42 -20.40
N PRO A 217 -43.17 -3.72 -20.12
CA PRO A 217 -42.98 -4.74 -21.14
C PRO A 217 -43.97 -4.58 -22.29
N ASP A 218 -43.53 -4.93 -23.50
CA ASP A 218 -44.31 -4.89 -24.75
C ASP A 218 -44.86 -3.51 -25.17
N VAL A 219 -44.36 -2.42 -24.57
CA VAL A 219 -44.70 -1.05 -24.98
C VAL A 219 -43.61 -0.51 -25.89
N ALA A 220 -43.98 -0.15 -27.12
CA ALA A 220 -43.08 0.47 -28.08
C ALA A 220 -42.79 1.94 -27.70
N PHE A 221 -41.52 2.34 -27.77
CA PHE A 221 -41.12 3.74 -27.67
C PHE A 221 -39.97 4.07 -28.61
N ASP A 222 -39.86 5.34 -29.00
CA ASP A 222 -38.86 5.80 -29.95
C ASP A 222 -37.63 6.40 -29.24
N LEU A 223 -36.45 5.96 -29.65
CA LEU A 223 -35.19 6.61 -29.31
C LEU A 223 -34.90 7.71 -30.33
N THR A 224 -34.64 8.91 -29.82
CA THR A 224 -34.49 10.11 -30.66
C THR A 224 -33.16 10.80 -30.39
N TYR A 225 -32.55 11.35 -31.44
CA TYR A 225 -31.36 12.17 -31.32
C TYR A 225 -31.54 13.51 -32.04
N GLU A 226 -30.79 14.51 -31.61
CA GLU A 226 -30.74 15.84 -32.19
C GLU A 226 -29.30 16.33 -32.15
N VAL A 227 -28.86 17.02 -33.22
CA VAL A 227 -27.50 17.56 -33.34
C VAL A 227 -27.59 19.05 -33.65
N MET A 228 -26.96 19.87 -32.81
CA MET A 228 -26.85 21.31 -32.98
C MET A 228 -25.39 21.74 -33.06
N TRP A 229 -25.01 22.43 -34.13
CA TRP A 229 -23.69 23.01 -34.32
C TRP A 229 -23.64 24.44 -33.80
N LYS A 230 -22.66 24.76 -32.96
CA LYS A 230 -22.45 26.11 -32.40
C LYS A 230 -21.04 26.62 -32.72
N PRO A 231 -20.87 27.88 -33.14
CA PRO A 231 -19.54 28.46 -33.28
C PRO A 231 -18.91 28.70 -31.89
N SER A 232 -17.64 28.32 -31.71
CA SER A 232 -16.90 28.50 -30.46
C SER A 232 -15.61 29.31 -30.68
N THR A 233 -15.16 30.00 -29.63
CA THR A 233 -13.92 30.81 -29.64
C THR A 233 -12.70 30.05 -29.10
N VAL A 234 -12.90 28.83 -28.60
CA VAL A 234 -11.84 27.97 -28.04
C VAL A 234 -10.90 27.50 -29.15
N ARG A 235 -9.58 27.52 -28.90
CA ARG A 235 -8.58 27.03 -29.85
C ARG A 235 -8.49 25.51 -29.79
N PHE A 236 -8.06 24.89 -30.88
CA PHE A 236 -7.93 23.44 -30.96
C PHE A 236 -7.07 22.82 -29.84
N HIS A 237 -5.93 23.43 -29.50
CA HIS A 237 -5.05 22.93 -28.43
C HIS A 237 -5.69 23.00 -27.03
N ASP A 238 -6.62 23.94 -26.81
CA ASP A 238 -7.25 24.18 -25.51
C ASP A 238 -8.57 23.36 -25.36
N ARG A 239 -8.91 22.51 -26.34
CA ARG A 239 -10.19 21.77 -26.37
C ARG A 239 -10.41 20.85 -25.17
N PHE A 240 -9.32 20.33 -24.59
CA PHE A 240 -9.37 19.43 -23.44
C PHE A 240 -9.49 20.15 -22.09
N ASP A 241 -9.31 21.47 -22.03
CA ASP A 241 -9.35 22.24 -20.77
C ASP A 241 -10.70 22.13 -20.05
N LYS A 242 -11.78 22.01 -20.82
CA LYS A 242 -13.14 21.79 -20.29
C LYS A 242 -13.26 20.48 -19.51
N TYR A 243 -12.56 19.44 -19.96
CA TYR A 243 -12.55 18.13 -19.34
C TYR A 243 -11.57 18.09 -18.16
N LEU A 244 -10.48 18.84 -18.24
CA LEU A 244 -9.50 19.00 -17.17
C LEU A 244 -10.01 19.98 -16.11
N ASP A 245 -11.01 19.59 -15.30
CA ASP A 245 -11.60 20.49 -14.28
C ASP A 245 -10.55 20.97 -13.27
N ALA A 246 -10.07 22.19 -13.50
CA ALA A 246 -9.05 22.82 -12.67
C ALA A 246 -9.51 23.00 -11.21
N ASN A 247 -10.82 23.01 -10.91
CA ASN A 247 -11.30 23.12 -9.52
C ASN A 247 -11.23 21.80 -8.75
N PHE A 248 -11.46 20.66 -9.43
CA PHE A 248 -11.23 19.33 -8.85
C PHE A 248 -9.73 19.08 -8.61
N PHE A 249 -8.87 19.45 -9.57
CA PHE A 249 -7.40 19.33 -9.44
C PHE A 249 -6.76 20.38 -8.52
N LYS A 250 -7.38 21.57 -8.34
CA LYS A 250 -6.93 22.60 -7.36
C LYS A 250 -7.34 22.32 -5.92
N HIS A 251 -7.99 21.21 -5.59
CA HIS A 251 -8.31 20.89 -4.20
C HIS A 251 -7.03 20.94 -3.34
N ARG A 252 -7.11 21.59 -2.17
CA ARG A 252 -6.03 21.73 -1.15
C ARG A 252 -5.37 20.42 -0.72
N ILE A 253 -5.89 19.28 -1.17
CA ILE A 253 -5.43 17.92 -0.92
C ILE A 253 -4.14 17.61 -1.71
N HIS A 254 -3.95 18.14 -2.93
CA HIS A 254 -2.74 17.83 -3.73
C HIS A 254 -1.49 18.49 -3.16
N TRP A 255 -1.57 19.76 -2.75
CA TRP A 255 -0.47 20.45 -2.06
C TRP A 255 -0.15 19.82 -0.70
N PHE A 256 -1.17 19.32 0.02
CA PHE A 256 -0.95 18.60 1.28
C PHE A 256 -0.24 17.27 1.05
N SER A 257 -0.61 16.50 0.02
CA SER A 257 0.06 15.24 -0.33
C SER A 257 1.49 15.46 -0.83
N LEU A 258 1.69 16.45 -1.71
CA LEU A 258 3.01 16.86 -2.22
C LEU A 258 3.93 17.35 -1.10
N PHE A 259 3.41 18.16 -0.17
CA PHE A 259 4.17 18.62 0.98
C PHE A 259 4.51 17.47 1.93
N ASN A 260 3.57 16.54 2.15
CA ASN A 260 3.77 15.38 3.00
C ASN A 260 4.81 14.40 2.42
N SER A 261 4.78 14.13 1.11
CA SER A 261 5.78 13.30 0.42
C SER A 261 7.14 13.99 0.38
N PHE A 262 7.19 15.29 0.08
CA PHE A 262 8.44 16.07 0.07
C PHE A 262 9.10 16.18 1.45
N MET A 263 8.33 16.40 2.51
CA MET A 263 8.83 16.43 3.89
C MET A 263 9.38 15.08 4.33
N MET A 264 8.72 13.97 3.97
CA MET A 264 9.22 12.63 4.25
C MET A 264 10.54 12.34 3.53
N VAL A 265 10.69 12.76 2.27
CA VAL A 265 11.94 12.60 1.51
C VAL A 265 13.07 13.43 2.14
N ILE A 266 12.83 14.71 2.45
CA ILE A 266 13.85 15.55 3.11
C ILE A 266 14.25 14.96 4.46
N PHE A 267 13.28 14.49 5.25
CA PHE A 267 13.53 13.87 6.53
C PHE A 267 14.40 12.61 6.36
N LEU A 268 14.06 11.73 5.43
CA LEU A 268 14.81 10.50 5.16
C LEU A 268 16.25 10.82 4.70
N VAL A 269 16.42 11.72 3.74
CA VAL A 269 17.74 12.16 3.24
C VAL A 269 18.57 12.78 4.36
N THR A 270 17.97 13.59 5.22
CA THR A 270 18.65 14.24 6.35
C THR A 270 19.12 13.20 7.37
N VAL A 271 18.27 12.25 7.73
CA VAL A 271 18.60 11.17 8.66
C VAL A 271 19.69 10.28 8.09
N VAL A 272 19.57 9.85 6.83
CA VAL A 272 20.57 9.01 6.16
C VAL A 272 21.90 9.74 6.04
N THR A 273 21.89 11.03 5.65
CA THR A 273 23.10 11.84 5.56
C THR A 273 23.74 12.04 6.92
N PHE A 274 22.96 12.28 7.97
CA PHE A 274 23.47 12.38 9.33
C PHE A 274 24.12 11.08 9.80
N ILE A 275 23.47 9.93 9.59
CA ILE A 275 24.02 8.61 9.94
C ILE A 275 25.30 8.35 9.15
N LEU A 276 25.29 8.61 7.84
CA LEU A 276 26.45 8.43 6.98
C LEU A 276 27.61 9.33 7.44
N MET A 277 27.35 10.61 7.70
CA MET A 277 28.37 11.54 8.18
C MET A 277 28.89 11.16 9.57
N ARG A 278 28.03 10.67 10.46
CA ARG A 278 28.44 10.15 11.78
C ARG A 278 29.32 8.91 11.64
N THR A 279 28.95 8.00 10.74
CA THR A 279 29.70 6.75 10.49
C THR A 279 31.04 7.06 9.85
N LEU A 280 31.04 7.88 8.79
CA LEU A 280 32.27 8.33 8.12
C LEU A 280 33.18 9.08 9.08
N ARG A 281 32.66 10.01 9.90
CA ARG A 281 33.48 10.74 10.87
C ARG A 281 34.10 9.80 11.92
N LYS A 282 33.35 8.79 12.35
CA LYS A 282 33.83 7.74 13.27
C LYS A 282 34.91 6.88 12.61
N ASP A 283 34.75 6.52 11.34
CA ASP A 283 35.72 5.73 10.59
C ASP A 283 36.99 6.54 10.29
N TYR A 284 36.87 7.82 9.90
CA TYR A 284 38.01 8.74 9.72
C TYR A 284 38.79 8.97 11.01
N ALA A 285 38.11 9.25 12.12
CA ALA A 285 38.77 9.42 13.41
C ALA A 285 39.49 8.14 13.89
N ARG A 286 38.99 6.96 13.47
CA ARG A 286 39.65 5.69 13.72
C ARG A 286 40.90 5.52 12.84
N TYR A 287 40.82 5.86 11.54
CA TYR A 287 41.99 5.82 10.65
C TYR A 287 43.11 6.75 11.11
N GLU A 288 42.79 7.93 11.65
CA GLU A 288 43.79 8.84 12.20
C GLU A 288 44.47 8.27 13.47
N LYS A 289 43.75 7.47 14.27
CA LYS A 289 44.34 6.74 15.40
C LYS A 289 45.25 5.61 14.92
N ASP A 290 44.80 4.81 13.94
CA ASP A 290 45.59 3.70 13.39
C ASP A 290 46.89 4.19 12.71
N LEU A 291 46.90 5.41 12.16
CA LEU A 291 48.10 6.06 11.59
C LEU A 291 49.10 6.54 12.65
N LYS A 292 48.67 6.74 13.91
CA LYS A 292 49.50 7.21 15.02
C LYS A 292 50.04 6.05 15.89
N MET A 293 49.68 4.80 15.58
CA MET A 293 50.25 3.60 16.22
C MET A 293 51.59 3.24 15.56
N ASP A 294 52.54 2.71 16.34
CA ASP A 294 53.87 2.31 15.87
C ASP A 294 53.77 1.23 14.77
N ASP A 295 54.72 1.22 13.83
CA ASP A 295 54.72 0.33 12.65
C ASP A 295 54.56 -1.17 12.99
N PHE A 296 55.00 -1.58 14.18
CA PHE A 296 54.85 -2.96 14.65
C PHE A 296 53.38 -3.32 14.99
N ASP A 297 52.60 -2.42 15.60
CA ASP A 297 51.18 -2.66 15.90
C ASP A 297 50.29 -2.52 14.65
N ARG A 298 50.79 -1.83 13.62
CA ARG A 298 50.09 -1.57 12.37
C ARG A 298 50.05 -2.80 11.46
N ASP A 299 51.10 -3.63 11.46
CA ASP A 299 51.20 -4.87 10.67
C ASP A 299 50.44 -6.06 11.31
N PHE A 300 50.18 -6.03 12.62
CA PHE A 300 49.37 -7.04 13.34
C PHE A 300 47.91 -6.63 13.55
N GLY A 301 47.53 -5.41 13.19
CA GLY A 301 46.14 -4.95 13.26
C GLY A 301 45.27 -5.61 12.19
N ASP A 302 44.27 -6.38 12.59
CA ASP A 302 43.27 -6.92 11.67
C ASP A 302 42.64 -5.78 10.86
N GLU A 303 42.70 -5.84 9.52
CA GLU A 303 41.93 -4.91 8.69
C GLU A 303 40.45 -5.03 9.10
N TYR A 304 39.75 -3.92 9.39
CA TYR A 304 38.33 -3.95 9.77
C TYR A 304 37.42 -3.36 8.67
N GLY A 305 36.17 -3.81 8.61
CA GLY A 305 35.11 -3.21 7.79
C GLY A 305 35.23 -3.49 6.29
N TRP A 306 35.07 -2.47 5.43
CA TRP A 306 35.05 -2.63 3.97
C TRP A 306 36.38 -3.13 3.39
N LYS A 307 37.50 -2.88 4.09
CA LYS A 307 38.81 -3.40 3.70
C LYS A 307 38.88 -4.92 3.78
N GLN A 308 38.17 -5.58 4.70
CA GLN A 308 38.11 -7.04 4.72
C GLN A 308 37.45 -7.60 3.45
N ILE A 309 36.48 -6.89 2.88
CA ILE A 309 35.69 -7.38 1.75
C ILE A 309 36.17 -6.86 0.39
N HIS A 310 37.19 -6.00 0.32
CA HIS A 310 37.61 -5.34 -0.93
C HIS A 310 37.92 -6.34 -2.06
N GLY A 311 38.61 -7.45 -1.73
CA GLY A 311 38.92 -8.53 -2.67
C GLY A 311 37.79 -9.54 -2.90
N ASP A 312 36.74 -9.52 -2.06
CA ASP A 312 35.61 -10.47 -2.12
C ASP A 312 34.42 -9.88 -2.91
N VAL A 313 34.27 -8.55 -2.95
CA VAL A 313 33.18 -7.83 -3.65
C VAL A 313 33.14 -8.11 -5.15
N PHE A 314 34.30 -8.29 -5.78
CA PHE A 314 34.42 -8.53 -7.22
C PHE A 314 34.27 -10.00 -7.63
N ARG A 315 33.95 -10.89 -6.67
CA ARG A 315 33.73 -12.31 -6.96
C ARG A 315 32.43 -12.51 -7.73
N SER A 316 32.39 -13.55 -8.57
CA SER A 316 31.13 -13.97 -9.19
C SER A 316 30.08 -14.28 -8.12
N PRO A 317 28.85 -13.74 -8.25
CA PRO A 317 27.75 -14.10 -7.36
C PRO A 317 27.34 -15.56 -7.57
N SER A 318 26.56 -16.12 -6.63
CA SER A 318 26.05 -17.51 -6.70
C SER A 318 25.14 -17.74 -7.91
N PHE A 319 24.39 -16.71 -8.32
CA PHE A 319 23.46 -16.75 -9.46
C PHE A 319 23.76 -15.61 -10.46
N PRO A 320 24.88 -15.69 -11.22
CA PRO A 320 25.31 -14.61 -12.10
C PRO A 320 24.35 -14.38 -13.27
N MET A 321 23.63 -15.43 -13.71
CA MET A 321 22.62 -15.31 -14.76
C MET A 321 21.46 -14.42 -14.31
N LEU A 322 20.79 -14.77 -13.20
CA LEU A 322 19.67 -14.00 -12.67
C LEU A 322 20.07 -12.56 -12.34
N PHE A 323 21.23 -12.38 -11.70
CA PHE A 323 21.74 -11.05 -11.34
C PHE A 323 21.96 -10.15 -12.56
N SER A 324 22.62 -10.68 -13.60
CA SER A 324 22.84 -9.93 -14.84
C SER A 324 21.53 -9.61 -15.58
N CYS A 325 20.55 -10.52 -15.59
CA CYS A 325 19.24 -10.29 -16.18
C CYS A 325 18.48 -9.17 -15.46
N LEU A 326 18.44 -9.20 -14.12
CA LEU A 326 17.73 -8.18 -13.33
C LEU A 326 18.31 -6.77 -13.54
N ILE A 327 19.64 -6.65 -13.58
CA ILE A 327 20.28 -5.35 -13.83
C ILE A 327 20.04 -4.88 -15.27
N GLY A 328 20.16 -5.78 -16.26
CA GLY A 328 19.88 -5.46 -17.66
C GLY A 328 18.46 -4.95 -17.86
N SER A 329 17.46 -5.67 -17.35
CA SER A 329 16.06 -5.27 -17.38
C SER A 329 15.82 -3.96 -16.63
N GLY A 330 16.45 -3.75 -15.46
CA GLY A 330 16.30 -2.52 -14.67
C GLY A 330 16.80 -1.28 -15.40
N ILE A 331 17.98 -1.35 -16.03
CA ILE A 331 18.53 -0.22 -16.82
C ILE A 331 17.67 0.03 -18.07
N HIS A 332 17.15 -1.01 -18.72
CA HIS A 332 16.26 -0.85 -19.86
C HIS A 332 14.96 -0.12 -19.49
N VAL A 333 14.31 -0.50 -18.38
CA VAL A 333 13.12 0.21 -17.89
C VAL A 333 13.45 1.66 -17.52
N PHE A 334 14.60 1.91 -16.89
CA PHE A 334 15.02 3.27 -16.55
C PHE A 334 15.20 4.16 -17.79
N VAL A 335 15.90 3.67 -18.82
CA VAL A 335 16.08 4.39 -20.09
C VAL A 335 14.74 4.62 -20.79
N LEU A 336 13.87 3.60 -20.82
CA LEU A 336 12.53 3.71 -21.39
C LEU A 336 11.73 4.85 -20.76
N VAL A 337 11.68 4.92 -19.42
CA VAL A 337 10.91 5.94 -18.69
C VAL A 337 11.41 7.34 -19.05
N ILE A 338 12.72 7.56 -19.03
CA ILE A 338 13.31 8.86 -19.37
C ILE A 338 12.95 9.26 -20.80
N VAL A 339 13.09 8.34 -21.76
CA VAL A 339 12.84 8.64 -23.17
C VAL A 339 11.36 8.92 -23.43
N VAL A 340 10.44 8.12 -22.85
CA VAL A 340 9.00 8.35 -23.00
C VAL A 340 8.60 9.72 -22.42
N ILE A 341 9.18 10.12 -21.28
CA ILE A 341 8.93 11.45 -20.70
C ILE A 341 9.38 12.56 -21.67
N LEU A 342 10.58 12.46 -22.22
CA LEU A 342 11.11 13.46 -23.17
C LEU A 342 10.25 13.54 -24.44
N ILE A 343 9.83 12.39 -24.99
CA ILE A 343 8.97 12.34 -26.16
C ILE A 343 7.59 12.93 -25.86
N THR A 344 7.01 12.64 -24.69
CA THR A 344 5.70 13.16 -24.32
C THR A 344 5.75 14.67 -24.10
N PHE A 345 6.86 15.20 -23.57
CA PHE A 345 7.06 16.64 -23.38
C PHE A 345 7.24 17.39 -24.70
N TRP A 346 7.96 16.83 -25.67
CA TRP A 346 8.21 17.50 -26.97
C TRP A 346 7.15 17.21 -28.03
N GLY A 347 6.48 16.07 -27.97
CA GLY A 347 5.59 15.58 -29.03
C GLY A 347 4.11 15.84 -28.80
N GLU A 348 3.73 16.55 -27.73
CA GLU A 348 2.32 16.81 -27.36
C GLU A 348 1.41 15.57 -27.40
N LEU A 349 1.98 14.38 -27.15
CA LEU A 349 1.29 13.09 -27.22
C LEU A 349 0.12 12.95 -26.23
N TYR A 350 -0.13 13.95 -25.38
CA TYR A 350 -1.29 13.94 -24.49
C TYR A 350 -2.60 14.30 -25.20
N LEU A 351 -2.55 14.85 -26.42
CA LEU A 351 -3.72 15.29 -27.19
C LEU A 351 -4.49 14.16 -27.87
N GLU A 352 -3.82 13.03 -28.13
CA GLU A 352 -4.39 11.86 -28.80
C GLU A 352 -4.63 10.71 -27.80
N ARG A 353 -5.70 9.93 -28.02
CA ARG A 353 -5.99 8.75 -27.20
C ARG A 353 -4.98 7.63 -27.49
N GLY A 354 -4.50 6.96 -26.45
CA GLY A 354 -3.66 5.75 -26.59
C GLY A 354 -2.23 5.96 -27.12
N SER A 355 -1.88 7.15 -27.60
CA SER A 355 -0.59 7.48 -28.22
C SER A 355 0.62 7.35 -27.26
N ILE A 356 0.45 7.63 -25.97
CA ILE A 356 1.50 7.43 -24.96
C ILE A 356 1.81 5.93 -24.80
N LEU A 357 0.78 5.09 -24.83
CA LEU A 357 0.93 3.65 -24.69
C LEU A 357 1.57 3.05 -25.95
N THR A 358 1.17 3.48 -27.16
CA THR A 358 1.83 3.05 -28.41
C THR A 358 3.30 3.48 -28.39
N ALA A 359 3.59 4.74 -28.08
CA ALA A 359 4.96 5.26 -27.98
C ALA A 359 5.80 4.48 -26.96
N THR A 360 5.20 4.08 -25.84
CA THR A 360 5.88 3.25 -24.83
C THR A 360 6.21 1.86 -25.36
N ILE A 361 5.30 1.19 -26.07
CA ILE A 361 5.54 -0.13 -26.67
C ILE A 361 6.65 -0.06 -27.72
N PHE A 362 6.62 0.96 -28.59
CA PHE A 362 7.66 1.18 -29.60
C PHE A 362 9.02 1.49 -28.97
N CYS A 363 9.08 2.39 -27.99
CA CYS A 363 10.31 2.70 -27.27
C CYS A 363 10.84 1.48 -26.52
N TYR A 364 9.96 0.66 -25.92
CA TYR A 364 10.37 -0.58 -25.25
C TYR A 364 11.09 -1.51 -26.23
N ALA A 365 10.53 -1.71 -27.42
CA ALA A 365 11.15 -2.53 -28.46
C ALA A 365 12.48 -1.94 -28.95
N LEU A 366 12.54 -0.62 -29.19
CA LEU A 366 13.71 0.08 -29.69
C LEU A 366 14.90 0.03 -28.71
N PHE A 367 14.65 0.23 -27.42
CA PHE A 367 15.70 0.23 -26.38
C PHE A 367 16.01 -1.15 -25.81
N SER A 368 15.39 -2.21 -26.33
CA SER A 368 15.67 -3.59 -25.92
C SER A 368 17.15 -4.03 -26.05
N PRO A 369 17.97 -3.54 -27.01
CA PRO A 369 19.41 -3.84 -27.03
C PRO A 369 20.17 -3.38 -25.77
N VAL A 370 19.69 -2.34 -25.07
CA VAL A 370 20.33 -1.84 -23.83
C VAL A 370 20.30 -2.91 -22.74
N SER A 371 19.16 -3.61 -22.60
CA SER A 371 19.00 -4.73 -21.67
C SER A 371 20.01 -5.83 -21.96
N GLY A 372 20.10 -6.23 -23.24
CA GLY A 372 21.04 -7.21 -23.72
C GLY A 372 22.49 -6.81 -23.48
N TYR A 373 22.85 -5.57 -23.82
CA TYR A 373 24.20 -5.01 -23.67
C TYR A 373 24.67 -5.09 -22.23
N VAL A 374 23.93 -4.48 -21.30
CA VAL A 374 24.29 -4.44 -19.88
C VAL A 374 24.34 -5.85 -19.29
N GLY A 375 23.33 -6.67 -19.55
CA GLY A 375 23.27 -8.05 -19.04
C GLY A 375 24.42 -8.90 -19.57
N GLY A 376 24.73 -8.80 -20.88
CA GLY A 376 25.82 -9.50 -21.54
C GLY A 376 27.20 -9.06 -21.05
N CYS A 377 27.42 -7.76 -20.82
CA CYS A 377 28.64 -7.23 -20.21
C CYS A 377 28.86 -7.84 -18.83
N ILE A 378 27.88 -7.70 -17.92
CA ILE A 378 28.00 -8.12 -16.52
C ILE A 378 28.15 -9.65 -16.41
N TYR A 379 27.41 -10.41 -17.21
CA TYR A 379 27.51 -11.87 -17.20
C TYR A 379 28.89 -12.36 -17.64
N THR A 380 29.45 -11.73 -18.68
CA THR A 380 30.81 -12.05 -19.17
C THR A 380 31.87 -11.59 -18.18
N HIS A 381 31.67 -10.42 -17.54
CA HIS A 381 32.55 -9.87 -16.50
C HIS A 381 32.74 -10.84 -15.33
N PHE A 382 31.66 -11.53 -14.90
CA PHE A 382 31.73 -12.55 -13.85
C PHE A 382 32.18 -13.94 -14.33
N GLY A 383 32.62 -14.08 -15.59
CA GLY A 383 33.12 -15.35 -16.14
C GLY A 383 32.04 -16.32 -16.62
N GLY A 384 30.83 -15.82 -16.87
CA GLY A 384 29.71 -16.61 -17.42
C GLY A 384 29.98 -17.10 -18.84
N LYS A 385 29.83 -18.42 -19.08
CA LYS A 385 30.09 -19.05 -20.39
C LYS A 385 28.83 -19.25 -21.25
N ARG A 386 27.64 -19.35 -20.62
CA ARG A 386 26.38 -19.70 -21.29
C ARG A 386 25.61 -18.44 -21.74
N TRP A 387 26.24 -17.63 -22.59
CA TRP A 387 25.74 -16.31 -22.99
C TRP A 387 24.40 -16.34 -23.73
N ILE A 388 24.12 -17.35 -24.57
CA ILE A 388 22.82 -17.47 -25.28
C ILE A 388 21.67 -17.64 -24.28
N LYS A 389 21.87 -18.48 -23.26
CA LYS A 389 20.87 -18.69 -22.20
C LYS A 389 20.65 -17.42 -21.38
N GLN A 390 21.72 -16.67 -21.13
CA GLN A 390 21.60 -15.38 -20.45
C GLN A 390 20.82 -14.37 -21.29
N ALA A 391 21.10 -14.23 -22.59
CA ALA A 391 20.38 -13.32 -23.48
C ALA A 391 18.88 -13.64 -23.54
N LEU A 392 18.53 -14.92 -23.72
CA LEU A 392 17.13 -15.37 -23.71
C LEU A 392 16.46 -15.10 -22.36
N CYS A 393 17.16 -15.36 -21.25
CA CYS A 393 16.63 -15.11 -19.91
C CYS A 393 16.44 -13.60 -19.64
N CYS A 394 17.37 -12.75 -20.11
CA CYS A 394 17.31 -11.30 -19.96
C CYS A 394 16.15 -10.69 -20.76
N GLY A 395 15.91 -11.20 -21.97
CA GLY A 395 14.77 -10.81 -22.78
C GLY A 395 13.43 -11.31 -22.23
N SER A 396 13.39 -12.50 -21.63
CA SER A 396 12.13 -13.17 -21.24
C SER A 396 11.69 -12.95 -19.80
N PHE A 397 12.60 -12.64 -18.87
CA PHE A 397 12.27 -12.67 -17.44
C PHE A 397 11.16 -11.67 -17.06
N LEU A 398 11.33 -10.39 -17.38
CA LEU A 398 10.35 -9.34 -17.06
C LEU A 398 9.06 -9.47 -17.89
N PRO A 399 9.12 -9.65 -19.23
CA PRO A 399 7.90 -9.82 -20.03
C PRO A 399 7.08 -11.04 -19.66
N LEU A 400 7.72 -12.16 -19.29
CA LEU A 400 7.00 -13.36 -18.86
C LEU A 400 6.29 -13.12 -17.52
N LEU A 401 6.93 -12.43 -16.57
CA LEU A 401 6.31 -12.06 -15.30
C LEU A 401 5.07 -11.18 -15.53
N VAL A 402 5.20 -10.15 -16.38
CA VAL A 402 4.08 -9.27 -16.73
C VAL A 402 2.99 -10.03 -17.48
N ALA A 403 3.35 -10.87 -18.44
CA ALA A 403 2.40 -11.67 -19.21
C ALA A 403 1.61 -12.62 -18.30
N THR A 404 2.26 -13.28 -17.33
CA THR A 404 1.55 -14.15 -16.38
C THR A 404 0.53 -13.38 -15.54
N ALA A 405 0.91 -12.21 -15.00
CA ALA A 405 -0.02 -11.36 -14.26
C ALA A 405 -1.18 -10.86 -15.13
N ALA A 406 -0.88 -10.40 -16.36
CA ALA A 406 -1.88 -9.94 -17.31
C ALA A 406 -2.84 -11.05 -17.75
N THR A 407 -2.36 -12.28 -17.96
CA THR A 407 -3.23 -13.42 -18.30
C THR A 407 -4.18 -13.79 -17.17
N ILE A 408 -3.74 -13.72 -15.90
CA ILE A 408 -4.62 -13.95 -14.74
C ILE A 408 -5.70 -12.88 -14.71
N GLY A 409 -5.33 -11.61 -14.87
CA GLY A 409 -6.28 -10.50 -14.96
C GLY A 409 -7.26 -10.64 -16.12
N ASN A 410 -6.78 -11.06 -17.30
CA ASN A 410 -7.63 -11.25 -18.47
C ASN A 410 -8.62 -12.41 -18.30
N ILE A 411 -8.23 -13.51 -17.66
CA ILE A 411 -9.15 -14.62 -17.33
C ILE A 411 -10.26 -14.12 -16.39
N SER A 412 -9.92 -13.31 -15.40
CA SER A 412 -10.92 -12.70 -14.50
C SER A 412 -11.85 -11.73 -15.24
N ALA A 413 -11.32 -10.91 -16.15
CA ALA A 413 -12.11 -9.99 -16.97
C ALA A 413 -13.06 -10.73 -17.93
N LEU A 414 -12.59 -11.81 -18.55
CA LEU A 414 -13.40 -12.68 -19.41
C LEU A 414 -14.53 -13.36 -18.64
N TYR A 415 -14.26 -13.82 -17.40
CA TYR A 415 -15.30 -14.41 -16.54
C TYR A 415 -16.43 -13.42 -16.25
N GLN A 416 -16.11 -12.12 -16.14
CA GLN A 416 -17.08 -11.06 -15.87
C GLN A 416 -17.65 -10.41 -17.14
N SER A 417 -17.29 -10.89 -18.34
CA SER A 417 -17.68 -10.27 -19.63
C SER A 417 -17.38 -8.76 -19.70
N SER A 418 -16.27 -8.33 -19.11
CA SER A 418 -15.90 -6.92 -19.06
C SER A 418 -15.22 -6.44 -20.35
N THR A 419 -15.43 -5.19 -20.73
CA THR A 419 -14.74 -4.52 -21.85
C THR A 419 -13.24 -4.36 -21.65
N ARG A 420 -12.75 -4.50 -20.41
CA ARG A 420 -11.32 -4.53 -20.12
C ARG A 420 -10.66 -5.87 -20.42
N SER A 421 -11.40 -6.82 -20.98
CA SER A 421 -10.80 -8.04 -21.51
C SER A 421 -9.99 -7.73 -22.77
N ILE A 422 -8.73 -8.14 -22.78
CA ILE A 422 -7.84 -7.94 -23.92
C ILE A 422 -8.19 -9.01 -24.96
N PRO A 423 -8.55 -8.63 -26.21
CA PRO A 423 -8.89 -9.59 -27.24
C PRO A 423 -7.68 -10.43 -27.64
N PHE A 424 -7.95 -11.68 -28.05
CA PHE A 424 -6.90 -12.65 -28.39
C PHE A 424 -5.96 -12.15 -29.50
N GLY A 425 -6.49 -11.42 -30.49
CA GLY A 425 -5.70 -10.84 -31.59
C GLY A 425 -4.63 -9.86 -31.10
N THR A 426 -4.97 -9.01 -30.14
CA THR A 426 -4.03 -8.05 -29.53
C THR A 426 -2.96 -8.77 -28.70
N MET A 427 -3.34 -9.81 -27.94
CA MET A 427 -2.38 -10.65 -27.22
C MET A 427 -1.38 -11.33 -28.18
N ALA A 428 -1.89 -11.91 -29.29
CA ALA A 428 -1.06 -12.54 -30.30
C ALA A 428 -0.11 -11.54 -30.98
N SER A 429 -0.59 -10.33 -31.25
CA SER A 429 0.20 -9.24 -31.84
C SER A 429 1.35 -8.81 -30.93
N ILE A 430 1.12 -8.68 -29.62
CA ILE A 430 2.18 -8.34 -28.65
C ILE A 430 3.21 -9.46 -28.53
N VAL A 431 2.77 -10.71 -28.52
CA VAL A 431 3.67 -11.87 -28.54
C VAL A 431 4.51 -11.90 -29.82
N ALA A 432 3.93 -11.54 -30.97
CA ALA A 432 4.66 -11.44 -32.23
C ALA A 432 5.71 -10.32 -32.20
N ILE A 433 5.37 -9.11 -31.72
CA ILE A 433 6.33 -8.00 -31.54
C ILE A 433 7.47 -8.45 -30.61
N TYR A 434 7.14 -9.12 -29.51
CA TYR A 434 8.14 -9.65 -28.59
C TYR A 434 9.08 -10.67 -29.25
N ALA A 435 8.52 -11.66 -29.94
CA ALA A 435 9.29 -12.74 -30.54
C ALA A 435 10.15 -12.29 -31.74
N LEU A 436 9.61 -11.41 -32.59
CA LEU A 436 10.24 -10.99 -33.85
C LEU A 436 11.12 -9.76 -33.72
N VAL A 437 10.89 -8.90 -32.72
CA VAL A 437 11.62 -7.62 -32.56
C VAL A 437 12.43 -7.61 -31.28
N VAL A 438 11.79 -7.79 -30.12
CA VAL A 438 12.46 -7.64 -28.81
C VAL A 438 13.53 -8.71 -28.57
N LEU A 439 13.20 -9.99 -28.78
CA LEU A 439 14.16 -11.08 -28.57
C LEU A 439 15.42 -11.00 -29.45
N PRO A 440 15.35 -10.78 -30.78
CA PRO A 440 16.55 -10.66 -31.59
C PRO A 440 17.37 -9.41 -31.25
N LEU A 441 16.72 -8.27 -30.96
CA LEU A 441 17.42 -7.03 -30.59
C LEU A 441 18.16 -7.16 -29.25
N THR A 442 17.55 -7.81 -28.25
CA THR A 442 18.22 -8.12 -26.97
C THR A 442 19.42 -9.06 -27.18
N LEU A 443 19.31 -10.04 -28.09
CA LEU A 443 20.43 -10.93 -28.44
C LEU A 443 21.58 -10.18 -29.10
N ILE A 444 21.29 -9.27 -30.04
CA ILE A 444 22.29 -8.39 -30.67
C ILE A 444 22.99 -7.55 -29.60
N GLY A 445 22.22 -6.88 -28.73
CA GLY A 445 22.77 -6.11 -27.63
C GLY A 445 23.71 -6.93 -26.74
N SER A 446 23.31 -8.16 -26.42
CA SER A 446 24.11 -9.09 -25.61
C SER A 446 25.42 -9.50 -26.27
N VAL A 447 25.43 -9.70 -27.60
CA VAL A 447 26.65 -9.97 -28.39
C VAL A 447 27.59 -8.76 -28.41
N VAL A 448 27.06 -7.55 -28.56
CA VAL A 448 27.87 -6.31 -28.52
C VAL A 448 28.46 -6.11 -27.12
N GLY A 449 27.65 -6.26 -26.07
CA GLY A 449 28.06 -6.03 -24.68
C GLY A 449 29.20 -6.94 -24.23
N ARG A 450 29.11 -8.25 -24.52
CA ARG A 450 30.19 -9.20 -24.18
C ARG A 450 31.52 -8.90 -24.88
N ASN A 451 31.47 -8.35 -26.09
CA ASN A 451 32.66 -8.11 -26.91
C ASN A 451 33.33 -6.79 -26.55
N MET A 452 32.56 -5.74 -26.24
CA MET A 452 33.08 -4.41 -25.90
C MET A 452 33.50 -4.27 -24.44
N SER A 453 32.71 -4.81 -23.50
CA SER A 453 32.91 -4.57 -22.06
C SER A 453 32.80 -5.84 -21.22
N GLY A 454 33.01 -7.01 -21.82
CA GLY A 454 32.99 -8.29 -21.09
C GLY A 454 34.27 -8.63 -20.32
N ARG A 455 35.35 -7.86 -20.47
CA ARG A 455 36.62 -8.11 -19.77
C ARG A 455 36.58 -7.53 -18.35
N PRO A 456 36.85 -8.33 -17.30
CA PRO A 456 36.86 -7.82 -15.94
C PRO A 456 38.01 -6.85 -15.70
N ASN A 457 37.68 -5.59 -15.39
CA ASN A 457 38.63 -4.55 -14.98
C ASN A 457 38.46 -4.24 -13.48
N ASN A 458 38.85 -5.20 -12.64
CA ASN A 458 38.71 -5.06 -11.19
C ASN A 458 39.88 -4.23 -10.63
N PRO A 459 39.61 -3.23 -9.76
CA PRO A 459 40.63 -2.32 -9.22
C PRO A 459 41.61 -3.03 -8.26
N CYS A 460 41.25 -4.21 -7.75
CA CYS A 460 42.08 -5.01 -6.87
C CYS A 460 42.00 -6.50 -7.26
N ARG A 461 42.99 -7.27 -6.81
CA ARG A 461 43.03 -8.72 -7.01
C ARG A 461 41.85 -9.37 -6.27
N VAL A 462 41.12 -10.24 -6.98
CA VAL A 462 39.99 -10.99 -6.40
C VAL A 462 40.51 -12.16 -5.58
N ASN A 463 39.97 -12.34 -4.37
CA ASN A 463 40.30 -13.48 -3.53
C ASN A 463 39.69 -14.77 -4.11
N ALA A 464 40.48 -15.85 -4.15
CA ALA A 464 40.03 -17.13 -4.70
C ALA A 464 39.07 -17.88 -3.76
N VAL A 465 39.28 -17.74 -2.45
CA VAL A 465 38.53 -18.41 -1.39
C VAL A 465 37.66 -17.37 -0.69
N PRO A 466 36.35 -17.63 -0.49
CA PRO A 466 35.51 -16.72 0.28
C PRO A 466 36.01 -16.69 1.71
N ARG A 467 36.05 -15.50 2.32
CA ARG A 467 36.26 -15.43 3.77
C ARG A 467 35.12 -16.13 4.50
N PRO A 468 35.40 -16.80 5.63
CA PRO A 468 34.35 -17.32 6.50
C PRO A 468 33.56 -16.14 7.08
N ILE A 469 32.33 -15.95 6.59
CA ILE A 469 31.41 -14.96 7.12
C ILE A 469 30.66 -15.63 8.29
N PRO A 470 30.57 -15.00 9.47
CA PRO A 470 29.76 -15.52 10.57
C PRO A 470 28.31 -15.73 10.14
N GLU A 471 27.62 -16.68 10.77
CA GLU A 471 26.24 -17.00 10.40
C GLU A 471 25.34 -15.76 10.47
N LYS A 472 24.61 -15.52 9.38
CA LYS A 472 23.73 -14.36 9.26
C LYS A 472 22.53 -14.57 10.18
N LYS A 473 22.29 -13.57 11.03
CA LYS A 473 21.07 -13.53 11.84
C LYS A 473 19.82 -13.44 10.95
N ILE A 474 18.68 -13.87 11.48
CA ILE A 474 17.41 -13.98 10.75
C ILE A 474 17.02 -12.66 10.08
N TYR A 475 17.23 -11.52 10.74
CA TYR A 475 16.87 -10.22 10.18
C TYR A 475 17.81 -9.71 9.07
N LEU A 476 19.01 -10.29 8.96
CA LEU A 476 19.96 -10.03 7.87
C LEU A 476 19.82 -11.02 6.71
N GLN A 477 18.76 -11.85 6.74
CA GLN A 477 18.47 -12.77 5.65
C GLN A 477 17.99 -11.98 4.41
N PRO A 478 18.49 -12.31 3.19
CA PRO A 478 18.19 -11.56 1.98
C PRO A 478 16.70 -11.39 1.69
N TRP A 479 15.87 -12.41 1.93
CA TRP A 479 14.44 -12.35 1.66
C TRP A 479 13.72 -11.30 2.53
N LEU A 480 14.10 -11.18 3.81
CA LEU A 480 13.51 -10.22 4.74
C LEU A 480 13.97 -8.79 4.43
N ILE A 481 15.25 -8.63 4.04
CA ILE A 481 15.79 -7.35 3.58
C ILE A 481 15.09 -6.90 2.28
N ILE A 482 14.83 -7.82 1.33
CA ILE A 482 14.15 -7.50 0.08
C ILE A 482 12.71 -7.01 0.34
N ILE A 483 11.95 -7.72 1.18
CA ILE A 483 10.57 -7.33 1.53
C ILE A 483 10.57 -6.00 2.30
N GLY A 484 11.40 -5.89 3.32
CA GLY A 484 11.45 -4.71 4.18
C GLY A 484 12.00 -3.46 3.48
N GLY A 485 12.98 -3.65 2.58
CA GLY A 485 13.53 -2.58 1.75
C GLY A 485 12.56 -2.08 0.69
N GLY A 486 11.71 -2.96 0.14
CA GLY A 486 10.68 -2.60 -0.85
C GLY A 486 9.46 -1.91 -0.24
N LEU A 487 9.14 -2.18 1.03
CA LEU A 487 7.93 -1.62 1.65
C LEU A 487 8.02 -0.12 1.94
N LEU A 488 9.22 0.40 2.23
CA LEU A 488 9.48 1.83 2.40
C LEU A 488 9.07 2.65 1.16
N PRO A 489 9.65 2.41 -0.02
CA PRO A 489 9.28 3.12 -1.23
C PRO A 489 7.83 2.84 -1.62
N PHE A 490 7.35 1.60 -1.43
CA PHE A 490 5.92 1.30 -1.66
C PHE A 490 5.00 2.17 -0.80
N GLY A 491 5.27 2.33 0.50
CA GLY A 491 4.45 3.15 1.38
C GLY A 491 4.46 4.64 1.05
N SER A 492 5.60 5.17 0.59
CA SER A 492 5.68 6.56 0.13
C SER A 492 4.91 6.81 -1.18
N ILE A 493 4.83 5.78 -2.05
CA ILE A 493 4.21 5.89 -3.37
C ILE A 493 2.73 5.48 -3.34
N PHE A 494 2.32 4.64 -2.39
CA PHE A 494 0.98 4.04 -2.33
C PHE A 494 -0.16 5.06 -2.27
N ILE A 495 0.01 6.16 -1.51
CA ILE A 495 -1.00 7.22 -1.42
C ILE A 495 -1.18 7.91 -2.78
N GLU A 496 -0.07 8.25 -3.44
CA GLU A 496 -0.09 8.90 -4.75
C GLU A 496 -0.62 7.96 -5.83
N VAL A 497 -0.27 6.66 -5.77
CA VAL A 497 -0.83 5.65 -6.68
C VAL A 497 -2.32 5.47 -6.47
N LEU A 498 -2.82 5.45 -5.23
CA LEU A 498 -4.26 5.39 -4.97
C LEU A 498 -5.01 6.63 -5.48
N LEU A 499 -4.43 7.82 -5.31
CA LEU A 499 -4.99 9.05 -5.86
C LEU A 499 -4.97 9.01 -7.40
N CYS A 500 -3.85 8.60 -8.00
CA CYS A 500 -3.70 8.46 -9.45
C CYS A 500 -4.65 7.41 -10.04
N LEU A 501 -4.84 6.26 -9.38
CA LEU A 501 -5.79 5.23 -9.77
C LEU A 501 -7.23 5.77 -9.71
N ARG A 502 -7.56 6.57 -8.70
CA ARG A 502 -8.88 7.20 -8.60
C ARG A 502 -9.13 8.23 -9.71
N VAL A 503 -8.09 8.90 -10.20
CA VAL A 503 -8.14 9.84 -11.34
C VAL A 503 -8.19 9.11 -12.69
N HIS A 504 -7.38 8.06 -12.88
CA HIS A 504 -7.36 7.21 -14.08
C HIS A 504 -8.75 6.63 -14.40
N VAL A 505 -9.49 6.32 -13.34
CA VAL A 505 -10.83 5.76 -13.40
C VAL A 505 -11.88 6.73 -13.97
N PHE A 506 -11.63 8.04 -13.98
CA PHE A 506 -12.50 9.04 -14.64
C PHE A 506 -12.14 9.28 -16.13
N GLY A 507 -11.24 8.49 -16.71
CA GLY A 507 -10.91 8.59 -18.15
C GLY A 507 -10.08 9.82 -18.53
N TYR A 508 -9.58 10.59 -17.55
CA TYR A 508 -8.68 11.70 -17.83
C TYR A 508 -7.29 11.17 -18.20
N HIS A 509 -6.79 11.61 -19.36
CA HIS A 509 -5.54 11.20 -20.00
C HIS A 509 -4.38 11.01 -18.99
N LEU A 510 -3.62 9.93 -19.18
CA LEU A 510 -2.43 9.52 -18.39
C LEU A 510 -1.41 10.65 -18.12
N ALA A 511 -1.45 11.74 -18.89
CA ALA A 511 -0.39 12.72 -18.97
C ALA A 511 -0.26 13.68 -17.78
N CYS A 512 -1.26 13.94 -16.93
CA CYS A 512 -1.05 14.87 -15.79
C CYS A 512 -0.65 14.15 -14.49
N GLY A 513 -1.18 12.96 -14.23
CA GLY A 513 -0.88 12.19 -13.01
C GLY A 513 0.48 11.49 -13.05
N CYS A 514 0.90 10.98 -14.22
CA CYS A 514 2.16 10.25 -14.35
C CYS A 514 3.39 11.18 -14.21
N TYR A 515 3.33 12.43 -14.67
CA TYR A 515 4.49 13.33 -14.60
C TYR A 515 4.92 13.65 -13.17
N HIS A 516 3.96 13.84 -12.26
CA HIS A 516 4.28 14.12 -10.86
C HIS A 516 4.76 12.89 -10.08
N VAL A 517 4.28 11.69 -10.40
CA VAL A 517 4.66 10.45 -9.71
C VAL A 517 5.98 9.88 -10.25
N TYR A 518 6.23 9.94 -11.56
CA TYR A 518 7.45 9.40 -12.17
C TYR A 518 8.67 10.31 -11.98
N ASP A 519 8.51 11.64 -12.00
CA ASP A 519 9.59 12.58 -11.65
C ASP A 519 10.05 12.37 -10.19
N HIS A 520 9.09 12.13 -9.29
CA HIS A 520 9.36 11.78 -7.90
C HIS A 520 10.04 10.40 -7.76
N CYS A 521 9.60 9.40 -8.52
CA CYS A 521 10.20 8.05 -8.53
C CYS A 521 11.62 8.04 -9.15
N LEU A 522 11.91 8.91 -10.12
CA LEU A 522 13.23 9.03 -10.75
C LEU A 522 14.24 9.65 -9.78
N HIS A 523 13.82 10.68 -9.02
CA HIS A 523 14.63 11.27 -7.95
C HIS A 523 14.87 10.30 -6.77
N LEU A 524 13.86 9.50 -6.40
CA LEU A 524 13.97 8.45 -5.38
C LEU A 524 14.88 7.28 -5.82
N CYS A 525 14.72 6.76 -7.04
CA CYS A 525 15.51 5.62 -7.53
C CYS A 525 16.98 5.95 -7.79
N ALA A 526 17.30 7.17 -8.25
CA ALA A 526 18.67 7.58 -8.56
C ALA A 526 19.55 7.82 -7.30
N VAL A 527 18.93 8.17 -6.17
CA VAL A 527 19.66 8.51 -4.93
C VAL A 527 19.66 7.37 -3.91
N GLU A 528 18.61 6.54 -3.86
CA GLU A 528 18.41 5.56 -2.78
C GLU A 528 19.11 4.20 -3.03
N PHE A 529 19.10 3.65 -4.25
CA PHE A 529 19.39 2.21 -4.42
C PHE A 529 20.85 1.77 -4.19
N ARG A 530 21.83 2.67 -4.32
CA ARG A 530 23.26 2.32 -4.13
C ARG A 530 23.75 2.49 -2.69
N ARG A 531 23.03 3.21 -1.83
CA ARG A 531 23.47 3.53 -0.45
C ARG A 531 22.58 2.90 0.63
N LEU A 532 21.33 2.57 0.30
CA LEU A 532 20.35 2.04 1.26
C LEU A 532 20.58 0.55 1.60
N SER A 533 21.20 -0.25 0.72
CA SER A 533 21.36 -1.71 0.94
C SER A 533 22.32 -2.07 2.09
N LEU A 534 23.14 -1.12 2.58
CA LEU A 534 24.06 -1.32 3.70
C LEU A 534 23.51 -0.76 5.03
N ALA A 535 22.48 0.08 4.99
CA ALA A 535 21.89 0.72 6.18
C ALA A 535 20.55 0.11 6.64
N LEU A 536 19.89 -0.71 5.80
CA LEU A 536 18.50 -1.14 6.01
C LEU A 536 18.25 -2.38 6.87
N GLY A 537 19.27 -2.95 7.51
CA GLY A 537 19.05 -4.03 8.49
C GLY A 537 18.20 -3.58 9.69
N GLU A 538 18.15 -2.27 9.97
CA GLU A 538 17.44 -1.71 11.13
C GLU A 538 16.21 -0.85 10.75
N PHE A 539 16.10 -0.36 9.52
CA PHE A 539 15.07 0.62 9.12
C PHE A 539 13.85 0.03 8.40
N SER A 540 13.96 -1.19 7.86
CA SER A 540 12.88 -1.89 7.16
C SER A 540 11.65 -2.20 8.03
N PHE A 541 11.77 -2.12 9.35
CA PHE A 541 10.70 -2.36 10.33
C PHE A 541 9.96 -1.09 10.76
N TRP A 542 10.63 0.07 10.74
CA TRP A 542 10.03 1.38 11.02
C TRP A 542 8.97 1.79 9.98
N SER A 543 9.00 1.17 8.81
CA SER A 543 8.17 1.52 7.65
C SER A 543 6.92 0.67 7.48
N ILE A 544 6.97 -0.63 7.80
CA ILE A 544 5.77 -1.46 8.03
C ILE A 544 4.90 -0.77 9.07
N TYR A 545 5.55 -0.21 10.10
CA TYR A 545 4.92 0.52 11.17
C TYR A 545 4.27 1.82 10.71
N ILE A 546 4.96 2.69 9.94
CA ILE A 546 4.32 3.88 9.37
C ILE A 546 3.21 3.50 8.38
N LEU A 547 3.33 2.42 7.61
CA LEU A 547 2.28 1.98 6.68
C LEU A 547 1.04 1.45 7.41
N VAL A 548 1.22 0.63 8.46
CA VAL A 548 0.11 0.17 9.32
C VAL A 548 -0.46 1.33 10.12
N LEU A 549 0.37 2.27 10.59
CA LEU A 549 -0.10 3.53 11.18
C LEU A 549 -0.89 4.34 10.18
N VAL A 550 -0.42 4.56 8.95
CA VAL A 550 -1.11 5.33 7.90
C VAL A 550 -2.41 4.67 7.48
N LEU A 551 -2.45 3.33 7.40
CA LEU A 551 -3.66 2.56 7.12
C LEU A 551 -4.68 2.62 8.27
N ILE A 552 -4.25 2.81 9.52
CA ILE A 552 -5.15 3.05 10.67
C ILE A 552 -5.40 4.56 10.90
N VAL A 553 -4.53 5.45 10.41
CA VAL A 553 -4.59 6.92 10.45
C VAL A 553 -5.44 7.41 9.28
N ARG A 554 -6.70 6.98 9.28
CA ARG A 554 -7.74 7.80 8.64
C ARG A 554 -8.09 8.95 9.59
N LYS A 555 -7.17 9.93 9.68
CA LYS A 555 -7.17 11.13 10.55
C LYS A 555 -7.34 10.86 12.06
N PRO A 556 -6.59 11.52 12.96
CA PRO A 556 -7.07 11.65 14.33
C PRO A 556 -8.43 12.35 14.28
N THR A 557 -9.42 11.82 14.99
CA THR A 557 -10.75 12.44 15.13
C THR A 557 -10.67 13.84 15.73
N LEU A 558 -9.64 14.07 16.56
CA LEU A 558 -9.44 15.30 17.31
C LEU A 558 -7.94 15.50 17.64
N ASP A 559 -7.50 16.75 17.85
CA ASP A 559 -6.20 17.13 18.39
C ASP A 559 -6.26 17.35 19.92
N TYR A 560 -5.12 17.25 20.62
CA TYR A 560 -5.09 17.38 22.09
C TYR A 560 -5.56 18.73 22.61
N TYR A 561 -5.30 19.81 21.86
CA TYR A 561 -5.76 21.14 22.25
C TYR A 561 -7.29 21.18 22.28
N SER A 562 -7.92 20.72 21.19
CA SER A 562 -9.37 20.55 21.14
C SER A 562 -9.88 19.61 22.24
N LEU A 563 -9.17 18.52 22.57
CA LEU A 563 -9.60 17.59 23.64
C LEU A 563 -9.70 18.32 24.99
N ILE A 564 -8.70 19.14 25.33
CA ILE A 564 -8.67 19.90 26.58
C ILE A 564 -9.83 20.92 26.61
N VAL A 565 -10.04 21.64 25.51
CA VAL A 565 -11.13 22.62 25.39
C VAL A 565 -12.49 21.94 25.56
N LEU A 566 -12.73 20.83 24.87
CA LEU A 566 -13.99 20.08 24.97
C LEU A 566 -14.19 19.47 26.36
N THR A 567 -13.12 18.99 27.00
CA THR A 567 -13.19 18.47 28.37
C THR A 567 -13.63 19.58 29.34
N ASN A 568 -13.08 20.77 29.23
CA ASN A 568 -13.50 21.92 30.04
C ASN A 568 -14.98 22.28 29.81
N GLN A 569 -15.43 22.26 28.55
CA GLN A 569 -16.84 22.51 28.22
C GLN A 569 -17.77 21.43 28.80
N SER A 570 -17.39 20.15 28.70
CA SER A 570 -18.13 19.03 29.27
C SER A 570 -18.24 19.11 30.79
N ILE A 571 -17.18 19.51 31.50
CA ILE A 571 -17.21 19.69 32.96
C ILE A 571 -18.24 20.77 33.33
N VAL A 572 -18.20 21.92 32.66
CA VAL A 572 -19.14 23.02 32.93
C VAL A 572 -20.58 22.60 32.62
N ALA A 573 -20.82 21.93 31.50
CA ALA A 573 -22.14 21.43 31.12
C ALA A 573 -22.67 20.39 32.12
N TYR A 574 -21.82 19.47 32.56
CA TYR A 574 -22.18 18.49 33.58
C TYR A 574 -22.51 19.15 34.91
N CYS A 575 -21.69 20.09 35.39
CA CYS A 575 -21.97 20.81 36.65
C CYS A 575 -23.33 21.52 36.59
N LYS A 576 -23.69 22.11 35.45
CA LYS A 576 -25.03 22.72 35.26
C LYS A 576 -26.14 21.69 35.35
N ARG A 577 -25.99 20.52 34.69
CA ARG A 577 -26.98 19.42 34.77
C ARG A 577 -27.09 18.84 36.17
N PHE A 578 -25.97 18.64 36.84
CA PHE A 578 -25.92 18.11 38.19
C PHE A 578 -26.60 19.05 39.20
N VAL A 579 -26.35 20.37 39.09
CA VAL A 579 -27.02 21.37 39.94
C VAL A 579 -28.52 21.46 39.63
N ALA A 580 -28.94 21.32 38.37
CA ALA A 580 -30.35 21.35 37.98
C ALA A 580 -31.16 20.13 38.47
N ASN A 581 -30.53 18.96 38.59
CA ASN A 581 -31.18 17.72 39.02
C ASN A 581 -31.05 17.45 40.53
N PHE A 582 -30.45 18.36 41.31
CA PHE A 582 -30.23 18.14 42.73
C PHE A 582 -31.49 18.47 43.54
N SER A 583 -32.14 17.43 44.08
CA SER A 583 -33.14 17.57 45.15
C SER A 583 -32.49 18.15 46.41
N SER A 584 -33.18 19.05 47.13
CA SER A 584 -32.72 19.62 48.41
C SER A 584 -32.44 18.58 49.50
N ASP A 585 -32.89 17.33 49.31
CA ASP A 585 -32.91 16.28 50.33
C ASP A 585 -31.81 15.20 50.15
N TYR A 586 -30.82 15.44 49.27
CA TYR A 586 -29.75 14.49 48.98
C TYR A 586 -28.69 14.44 50.10
N THR A 587 -28.50 13.27 50.73
CA THR A 587 -27.51 13.09 51.80
C THR A 587 -26.38 12.15 51.35
N PHE A 588 -25.22 12.75 51.02
CA PHE A 588 -24.00 11.97 50.77
C PHE A 588 -23.46 11.41 52.11
N PRO A 589 -23.09 10.11 52.21
CA PRO A 589 -22.93 9.14 51.13
C PRO A 589 -24.09 8.15 50.91
N PHE A 590 -25.13 8.15 51.76
CA PHE A 590 -26.16 7.10 51.74
C PHE A 590 -27.07 7.15 50.50
N SER A 591 -27.50 8.36 50.07
CA SER A 591 -28.28 8.51 48.83
C SER A 591 -27.48 8.04 47.61
N PHE A 592 -26.18 8.31 47.58
CA PHE A 592 -25.28 7.87 46.50
C PHE A 592 -25.24 6.35 46.35
N PHE A 593 -25.09 5.60 47.45
CA PHE A 593 -25.10 4.14 47.39
C PHE A 593 -26.48 3.56 47.02
N LYS A 594 -27.57 4.20 47.44
CA LYS A 594 -28.92 3.80 47.07
C LYS A 594 -29.18 3.98 45.57
N ASP A 595 -28.78 5.12 45.02
CA ASP A 595 -28.86 5.40 43.59
C ASP A 595 -28.00 4.44 42.77
N LEU A 596 -26.79 4.12 43.26
CA LEU A 596 -25.89 3.16 42.63
C LEU A 596 -26.49 1.75 42.61
N GLN A 597 -27.14 1.31 43.69
CA GLN A 597 -27.83 0.01 43.74
C GLN A 597 -29.07 -0.04 42.83
N GLN A 598 -29.74 1.10 42.61
CA GLN A 598 -30.91 1.17 41.72
C GLN A 598 -30.53 1.27 40.24
N THR A 599 -29.39 1.88 39.92
CA THR A 599 -28.95 2.14 38.54
C THR A 599 -28.01 1.09 37.97
N CYS A 600 -27.24 0.39 38.81
CA CYS A 600 -26.29 -0.64 38.39
C CYS A 600 -26.87 -2.05 38.64
N SER A 601 -27.04 -2.83 37.57
CA SER A 601 -27.52 -4.23 37.67
C SER A 601 -26.39 -5.21 37.36
N LEU A 602 -25.79 -5.82 38.39
CA LEU A 602 -24.82 -6.92 38.24
C LEU A 602 -25.45 -8.23 38.73
N GLN A 603 -25.45 -9.27 37.88
CA GLN A 603 -25.96 -10.58 38.27
C GLN A 603 -24.96 -11.26 39.23
N PRO A 604 -25.41 -11.78 40.39
CA PRO A 604 -24.53 -12.49 41.33
C PRO A 604 -23.82 -13.71 40.72
N GLN A 605 -24.44 -14.34 39.72
CA GLN A 605 -23.84 -15.45 38.97
C GLN A 605 -22.54 -15.05 38.26
N ASN A 606 -22.48 -13.82 37.73
CA ASN A 606 -21.31 -13.34 37.00
C ASN A 606 -20.10 -13.20 37.94
N VAL A 607 -20.33 -12.77 39.18
CA VAL A 607 -19.26 -12.68 40.20
C VAL A 607 -18.69 -14.07 40.52
N TRP A 608 -19.55 -15.08 40.71
CA TRP A 608 -19.11 -16.46 40.93
C TRP A 608 -18.34 -17.02 39.74
N ASN A 609 -18.82 -16.77 38.51
CA ASN A 609 -18.15 -17.21 37.30
C ASN A 609 -16.75 -16.56 37.14
N VAL A 610 -16.62 -15.27 37.46
CA VAL A 610 -15.32 -14.56 37.46
C VAL A 610 -14.35 -15.19 38.45
N LEU A 611 -14.78 -15.43 39.69
CA LEU A 611 -13.92 -16.02 40.73
C LEU A 611 -13.51 -17.45 40.37
N PHE A 612 -14.45 -18.26 39.89
CA PHE A 612 -14.17 -19.62 39.42
C PHE A 612 -13.15 -19.62 38.29
N LEU A 613 -13.34 -18.76 37.27
CA LEU A 613 -12.44 -18.66 36.14
C LEU A 613 -11.06 -18.15 36.55
N ALA A 614 -10.96 -17.23 37.52
CA ALA A 614 -9.67 -16.77 38.06
C ALA A 614 -8.88 -17.90 38.75
N VAL A 615 -9.56 -18.81 39.46
CA VAL A 615 -8.94 -20.01 40.06
C VAL A 615 -8.46 -20.96 38.95
N VAL A 616 -9.28 -21.19 37.92
CA VAL A 616 -8.91 -22.01 36.76
C VAL A 616 -7.69 -21.45 36.04
N LEU A 617 -7.63 -20.13 35.80
CA LEU A 617 -6.48 -19.46 35.20
C LEU A 617 -5.19 -19.64 36.02
N THR A 618 -5.32 -19.65 37.35
CA THR A 618 -4.19 -19.93 38.25
C THR A 618 -3.68 -21.36 38.09
N GLY A 619 -4.59 -22.35 37.97
CA GLY A 619 -4.22 -23.72 37.64
C GLY A 619 -3.58 -23.87 36.27
N LEU A 620 -4.11 -23.18 35.25
CA LEU A 620 -3.56 -23.16 33.89
C LEU A 620 -2.16 -22.55 33.84
N ARG A 621 -1.90 -21.47 34.60
CA ARG A 621 -0.55 -20.88 34.72
C ARG A 621 0.45 -21.92 35.23
N PHE A 622 0.09 -22.66 36.27
CA PHE A 622 0.94 -23.71 36.82
C PHE A 622 1.26 -24.81 35.79
N MET A 623 0.25 -25.27 35.05
CA MET A 623 0.41 -26.26 33.98
C MET A 623 1.27 -25.72 32.83
N PHE A 624 1.04 -24.49 32.39
CA PHE A 624 1.78 -23.83 31.32
C PHE A 624 3.28 -23.69 31.68
N VAL A 625 3.59 -23.26 32.89
CA VAL A 625 4.97 -23.15 33.36
C VAL A 625 5.65 -24.52 33.41
N ARG A 626 4.94 -25.55 33.90
CA ARG A 626 5.48 -26.91 34.05
C ARG A 626 5.72 -27.61 32.71
N PHE A 627 4.76 -27.55 31.79
CA PHE A 627 4.76 -28.34 30.55
C PHE A 627 5.30 -27.59 29.33
N ILE A 628 5.30 -26.25 29.33
CA ILE A 628 5.77 -25.46 28.18
C ILE A 628 7.05 -24.71 28.55
N CYS A 629 7.03 -23.88 29.59
CA CYS A 629 8.16 -22.99 29.88
C CYS A 629 9.43 -23.75 30.31
N ARG A 630 9.33 -24.70 31.24
CA ARG A 630 10.48 -25.49 31.71
C ARG A 630 11.17 -26.31 30.61
N PRO A 631 10.46 -27.07 29.75
CA PRO A 631 11.13 -27.78 28.66
C PRO A 631 11.71 -26.82 27.62
N LEU A 632 11.06 -25.69 27.33
CA LEU A 632 11.64 -24.65 26.46
C LEU A 632 12.93 -24.06 27.04
N ALA A 633 12.96 -23.76 28.33
CA ALA A 633 14.15 -23.22 28.99
C ALA A 633 15.32 -24.23 28.95
N LYS A 634 15.03 -25.53 29.12
CA LYS A 634 16.03 -26.61 29.00
C LYS A 634 16.51 -26.78 27.55
N TYR A 635 15.59 -26.75 26.59
CA TYR A 635 15.92 -26.83 25.17
C TYR A 635 16.80 -25.66 24.71
N TRP A 636 16.54 -24.46 25.23
CA TRP A 636 17.30 -23.25 24.92
C TRP A 636 18.56 -23.03 25.77
N ARG A 637 18.86 -23.92 26.72
CA ARG A 637 20.06 -23.86 27.61
C ARG A 637 20.25 -22.50 28.29
N LEU A 638 19.18 -21.93 28.84
CA LEU A 638 19.21 -20.60 29.46
C LEU A 638 19.90 -20.61 30.83
N THR A 639 20.55 -19.48 31.18
CA THR A 639 21.12 -19.23 32.52
C THR A 639 20.03 -19.29 33.59
N ALA A 640 20.39 -19.70 34.82
CA ALA A 640 19.45 -19.86 35.93
C ALA A 640 18.62 -18.59 36.23
N GLU A 641 19.23 -17.40 36.13
CA GLU A 641 18.54 -16.12 36.32
C GLU A 641 17.45 -15.87 35.25
N ILE A 642 17.79 -16.06 33.98
CA ILE A 642 16.86 -15.87 32.85
C ILE A 642 15.75 -16.93 32.88
N SER A 643 16.07 -18.15 33.31
CA SER A 643 15.10 -19.24 33.48
C SER A 643 14.06 -18.96 34.57
N GLY A 644 14.33 -18.02 35.50
CA GLY A 644 13.37 -17.55 36.50
C GLY A 644 12.42 -16.47 35.96
N LYS A 645 12.93 -15.55 35.14
CA LYS A 645 12.17 -14.39 34.60
C LYS A 645 11.35 -14.72 33.34
N LEU A 646 11.81 -15.65 32.50
CA LEU A 646 11.15 -16.00 31.23
C LEU A 646 9.73 -16.57 31.35
N PRO A 647 9.42 -17.50 32.29
CA PRO A 647 8.09 -18.11 32.37
C PRO A 647 6.97 -17.09 32.66
N GLU A 648 7.26 -16.06 33.45
CA GLU A 648 6.33 -14.97 33.74
C GLU A 648 5.97 -14.20 32.46
N SER A 649 6.98 -13.72 31.72
CA SER A 649 6.73 -12.98 30.48
C SER A 649 6.07 -13.82 29.39
N LEU A 650 6.39 -15.12 29.30
CA LEU A 650 5.78 -16.01 28.30
C LEU A 650 4.30 -16.29 28.62
N TRP A 651 3.96 -16.46 29.90
CA TRP A 651 2.57 -16.59 30.34
C TRP A 651 1.78 -15.31 30.04
N ASN A 652 2.34 -14.15 30.44
CA ASN A 652 1.71 -12.86 30.25
C ASN A 652 1.50 -12.56 28.75
N LEU A 653 2.50 -12.79 27.90
CA LEU A 653 2.35 -12.63 26.45
C LEU A 653 1.22 -13.50 25.90
N THR A 654 1.18 -14.77 26.30
CA THR A 654 0.18 -15.73 25.80
C THR A 654 -1.23 -15.28 26.17
N MET A 655 -1.42 -14.85 27.42
CA MET A 655 -2.72 -14.39 27.91
C MET A 655 -3.12 -13.05 27.30
N TYR A 656 -2.24 -12.04 27.28
CA TYR A 656 -2.54 -10.75 26.67
C TYR A 656 -2.86 -10.88 25.18
N LEU A 657 -2.13 -11.72 24.44
CA LEU A 657 -2.42 -11.97 23.03
C LEU A 657 -3.79 -12.63 22.84
N PHE A 658 -4.13 -13.63 23.67
CA PHE A 658 -5.43 -14.28 23.63
C PHE A 658 -6.58 -13.30 23.92
N LEU A 659 -6.44 -12.51 24.98
CA LEU A 659 -7.42 -11.51 25.41
C LEU A 659 -7.63 -10.41 24.35
N TRP A 660 -6.54 -9.95 23.72
CA TRP A 660 -6.59 -8.95 22.66
C TRP A 660 -7.18 -9.51 21.35
N LEU A 661 -6.83 -10.74 20.96
CA LEU A 661 -7.43 -11.37 19.78
C LEU A 661 -8.93 -11.58 19.96
N ASN A 662 -9.39 -11.93 21.16
CA ASN A 662 -10.81 -12.07 21.47
C ASN A 662 -11.56 -10.72 21.33
N THR A 663 -11.02 -9.63 21.90
CA THR A 663 -11.63 -8.28 21.75
C THR A 663 -11.63 -7.80 20.29
N CYS A 664 -10.53 -8.01 19.57
CA CYS A 664 -10.40 -7.68 18.15
C CYS A 664 -11.42 -8.46 17.29
N TRP A 665 -11.56 -9.75 17.54
CA TRP A 665 -12.54 -10.61 16.85
C TRP A 665 -13.97 -10.13 17.03
N THR A 666 -14.36 -9.77 18.25
CA THR A 666 -15.70 -9.23 18.56
C THR A 666 -15.94 -7.88 17.89
N LEU A 667 -14.93 -7.02 17.75
CA LEU A 667 -15.06 -5.74 17.05
C LEU A 667 -15.26 -5.91 15.54
N VAL A 668 -14.48 -6.80 14.90
CA VAL A 668 -14.51 -7.02 13.45
C VAL A 668 -15.77 -7.77 13.02
N ARG A 669 -16.13 -8.84 13.74
CA ARG A 669 -17.24 -9.72 13.35
C ARG A 669 -18.61 -9.07 13.49
N THR A 670 -18.79 -8.19 14.46
CA THR A 670 -20.09 -7.57 14.78
C THR A 670 -20.27 -6.20 14.11
N ASP A 671 -19.43 -5.85 13.11
CA ASP A 671 -19.41 -4.53 12.44
C ASP A 671 -19.26 -3.34 13.40
N ARG A 672 -18.79 -3.60 14.63
CA ARG A 672 -18.55 -2.62 15.69
C ARG A 672 -17.24 -1.86 15.50
N TRP A 673 -16.50 -2.15 14.44
CA TRP A 673 -15.34 -1.38 14.00
C TRP A 673 -15.68 0.12 13.82
N LYS A 674 -16.96 0.45 13.55
CA LYS A 674 -17.45 1.83 13.50
C LYS A 674 -17.10 2.63 14.77
N TYR A 675 -17.10 2.02 15.96
CA TYR A 675 -16.73 2.71 17.22
C TYR A 675 -15.28 3.18 17.23
N PHE A 676 -14.41 2.51 16.48
CA PHE A 676 -13.03 2.95 16.33
C PHE A 676 -12.92 4.09 15.32
N THR A 677 -13.65 4.06 14.20
CA THR A 677 -13.59 5.10 13.17
C THR A 677 -14.34 6.38 13.54
N ASP A 678 -15.48 6.24 14.20
CA ASP A 678 -16.33 7.32 14.72
C ASP A 678 -16.74 7.02 16.18
N PRO A 679 -15.92 7.42 17.16
CA PRO A 679 -16.16 7.14 18.57
C PRO A 679 -17.45 7.73 19.13
N LEU A 680 -18.00 8.80 18.52
CA LEU A 680 -19.22 9.45 19.00
C LEU A 680 -20.47 8.60 18.70
N SER A 681 -20.42 7.73 17.70
CA SER A 681 -21.53 6.84 17.35
C SER A 681 -21.88 5.83 18.46
N ILE A 682 -21.06 5.73 19.52
CA ILE A 682 -21.39 4.92 20.70
C ILE A 682 -22.62 5.47 21.42
N TRP A 683 -22.83 6.79 21.38
CA TRP A 683 -23.88 7.46 22.14
C TRP A 683 -25.18 7.71 21.35
N SER A 684 -25.17 7.60 20.01
CA SER A 684 -26.34 7.89 19.17
C SER A 684 -27.53 6.96 19.44
N ASP A 685 -27.27 5.68 19.74
CA ASP A 685 -28.28 4.64 19.94
C ASP A 685 -28.19 4.01 21.34
N PHE A 686 -27.71 4.78 22.33
CA PHE A 686 -27.53 4.27 23.69
C PHE A 686 -28.86 4.12 24.43
N SER A 687 -29.16 2.90 24.92
CA SER A 687 -30.34 2.61 25.75
C SER A 687 -29.98 1.76 26.97
N ARG A 688 -30.63 2.05 28.11
CA ARG A 688 -30.40 1.37 29.40
C ARG A 688 -30.93 -0.07 29.42
N ASP A 689 -32.02 -0.33 28.70
CA ASP A 689 -32.67 -1.65 28.65
C ASP A 689 -32.00 -2.61 27.66
N ARG A 690 -30.87 -2.21 27.07
CA ARG A 690 -30.15 -3.03 26.09
C ARG A 690 -29.56 -4.27 26.75
N LEU A 691 -29.87 -5.43 26.17
CA LEU A 691 -29.22 -6.69 26.51
C LEU A 691 -27.77 -6.69 25.99
N ILE A 692 -26.83 -7.08 26.85
CA ILE A 692 -25.43 -7.24 26.46
C ILE A 692 -25.32 -8.50 25.58
N PRO A 693 -24.77 -8.39 24.36
CA PRO A 693 -24.58 -9.56 23.51
C PRO A 693 -23.58 -10.53 24.10
N TYR A 694 -23.80 -11.82 23.87
CA TYR A 694 -23.04 -12.91 24.47
C TYR A 694 -21.53 -12.78 24.22
N GLU A 695 -21.12 -12.34 23.03
CA GLU A 695 -19.71 -12.16 22.68
C GLU A 695 -19.01 -11.11 23.53
N VAL A 696 -19.73 -10.04 23.88
CA VAL A 696 -19.23 -8.97 24.76
C VAL A 696 -19.18 -9.48 26.20
N ASP A 697 -20.19 -10.22 26.63
CA ASP A 697 -20.27 -10.78 27.97
C ASP A 697 -19.11 -11.73 28.26
N VAL A 698 -18.75 -12.59 27.29
CA VAL A 698 -17.58 -13.48 27.36
C VAL A 698 -16.29 -12.68 27.50
N VAL A 699 -16.09 -11.61 26.72
CA VAL A 699 -14.91 -10.75 26.81
C VAL A 699 -14.80 -10.10 28.20
N TYR A 700 -15.90 -9.56 28.73
CA TYR A 700 -15.89 -8.95 30.06
C TYR A 700 -15.61 -9.97 31.16
N LEU A 701 -16.19 -11.17 31.06
CA LEU A 701 -15.96 -12.27 31.98
C LEU A 701 -14.49 -12.71 31.97
N THR A 702 -13.91 -12.95 30.78
CA THR A 702 -12.52 -13.41 30.66
C THR A 702 -11.51 -12.36 31.12
N GLN A 703 -11.74 -11.08 30.81
CA GLN A 703 -10.83 -10.00 31.18
C GLN A 703 -10.88 -9.73 32.69
N THR A 704 -12.08 -9.66 33.28
CA THR A 704 -12.21 -9.43 34.72
C THR A 704 -11.58 -10.59 35.51
N ALA A 705 -11.80 -11.84 35.09
CA ALA A 705 -11.17 -13.00 35.71
C ALA A 705 -9.64 -12.97 35.58
N PHE A 706 -9.11 -12.53 34.43
CA PHE A 706 -7.67 -12.39 34.25
C PHE A 706 -7.08 -11.30 35.15
N TYR A 707 -7.71 -10.13 35.30
CA TYR A 707 -7.22 -9.09 36.21
C TYR A 707 -7.27 -9.50 37.69
N VAL A 708 -8.28 -10.29 38.09
CA VAL A 708 -8.32 -10.89 39.44
C VAL A 708 -7.16 -11.88 39.62
N HIS A 709 -6.93 -12.77 38.65
CA HIS A 709 -5.78 -13.68 38.65
C HIS A 709 -4.44 -12.91 38.65
N ALA A 710 -4.30 -11.85 37.85
CA ALA A 710 -3.10 -11.02 37.78
C ALA A 710 -2.82 -10.29 39.10
N THR A 711 -3.87 -9.82 39.80
CA THR A 711 -3.74 -9.25 41.15
C THR A 711 -3.17 -10.27 42.13
N TYR A 712 -3.71 -11.49 42.13
CA TYR A 712 -3.18 -12.59 42.94
C TYR A 712 -1.73 -12.95 42.54
N GLY A 713 -1.44 -12.99 41.24
CA GLY A 713 -0.11 -13.23 40.68
C GLY A 713 0.92 -12.20 41.15
N THR A 714 0.61 -10.91 41.06
CA THR A 714 1.51 -9.83 41.47
C THR A 714 1.78 -9.80 42.97
N ILE A 715 0.81 -10.19 43.81
CA ILE A 715 0.98 -10.20 45.27
C ILE A 715 1.80 -11.41 45.73
N PHE A 716 1.51 -12.60 45.21
CA PHE A 716 2.00 -13.86 45.78
C PHE A 716 2.96 -14.66 44.91
N MET A 717 2.94 -14.48 43.58
CA MET A 717 3.75 -15.27 42.65
C MET A 717 4.93 -14.50 42.06
N GLU A 718 4.78 -13.19 41.85
CA GLU A 718 5.75 -12.35 41.14
C GLU A 718 6.70 -11.64 42.09
N GLN A 719 7.89 -11.31 41.59
CA GLN A 719 8.87 -10.57 42.35
C GLN A 719 8.49 -9.08 42.44
N TRP A 720 8.50 -8.53 43.65
CA TRP A 720 8.18 -7.13 43.89
C TRP A 720 9.27 -6.20 43.37
N ARG A 721 8.85 -5.16 42.64
CA ARG A 721 9.64 -4.09 42.03
C ARG A 721 9.16 -2.72 42.52
N LYS A 722 9.89 -1.64 42.19
CA LYS A 722 9.54 -0.27 42.61
C LYS A 722 8.14 0.17 42.17
N ASP A 723 7.64 -0.38 41.06
CA ASP A 723 6.31 -0.10 40.51
C ASP A 723 5.23 -1.10 40.93
N SER A 724 5.54 -2.17 41.68
CA SER A 724 4.56 -3.22 42.05
C SER A 724 3.34 -2.68 42.80
N LYS A 725 3.50 -1.68 43.67
CA LYS A 725 2.37 -1.04 44.36
C LYS A 725 1.44 -0.32 43.38
N VAL A 726 2.02 0.36 42.38
CA VAL A 726 1.26 1.06 41.32
C VAL A 726 0.58 0.04 40.40
N MET A 727 1.22 -1.11 40.13
CA MET A 727 0.62 -2.20 39.36
C MET A 727 -0.60 -2.81 40.05
N VAL A 728 -0.52 -3.08 41.37
CA VAL A 728 -1.68 -3.56 42.15
C VAL A 728 -2.80 -2.53 42.15
N PHE A 729 -2.48 -1.25 42.34
CA PHE A 729 -3.46 -0.17 42.26
C PHE A 729 -4.12 -0.08 40.88
N HIS A 730 -3.34 -0.24 39.80
CA HIS A 730 -3.84 -0.33 38.43
C HIS A 730 -4.78 -1.52 38.24
N HIS A 731 -4.46 -2.72 38.76
CA HIS A 731 -5.35 -3.87 38.66
C HIS A 731 -6.68 -3.64 39.41
N LEU A 732 -6.63 -3.05 40.61
CA LEU A 732 -7.84 -2.71 41.37
C LEU A 732 -8.72 -1.69 40.64
N LEU A 733 -8.08 -0.67 40.02
CA LEU A 733 -8.75 0.30 39.18
C LEU A 733 -9.38 -0.36 37.95
N ALA A 734 -8.66 -1.25 37.26
CA ALA A 734 -9.15 -1.97 36.09
C ALA A 734 -10.36 -2.87 36.45
N ILE A 735 -10.28 -3.65 37.54
CA ILE A 735 -11.38 -4.49 38.01
C ILE A 735 -12.61 -3.63 38.32
N THR A 736 -12.41 -2.48 38.96
CA THR A 736 -13.50 -1.55 39.31
C THR A 736 -14.11 -0.91 38.05
N LEU A 737 -13.28 -0.48 37.10
CA LEU A 737 -13.73 0.05 35.80
C LEU A 737 -14.52 -0.98 34.98
N LEU A 738 -14.04 -2.23 34.89
CA LEU A 738 -14.75 -3.29 34.18
C LEU A 738 -16.07 -3.63 34.86
N SER A 739 -16.07 -3.78 36.19
CA SER A 739 -17.28 -4.10 36.96
C SER A 739 -18.32 -2.98 36.87
N PHE A 740 -17.88 -1.72 36.98
CA PHE A 740 -18.75 -0.55 36.86
C PHE A 740 -19.29 -0.40 35.44
N SER A 741 -18.43 -0.55 34.42
CA SER A 741 -18.84 -0.53 33.01
C SER A 741 -19.89 -1.61 32.69
N TRP A 742 -19.69 -2.82 33.22
CA TRP A 742 -20.59 -3.96 33.01
C TRP A 742 -21.95 -3.73 33.69
N ALA A 743 -21.95 -3.16 34.90
CA ALA A 743 -23.15 -2.90 35.68
C ALA A 743 -23.96 -1.68 35.18
N ALA A 744 -23.27 -0.63 34.69
CA ALA A 744 -23.88 0.60 34.16
C ALA A 744 -24.18 0.56 32.64
N ARG A 745 -23.94 -0.58 31.98
CA ARG A 745 -24.13 -0.77 30.52
C ARG A 745 -23.25 0.11 29.63
N TYR A 746 -22.07 0.50 30.11
CA TYR A 746 -21.05 1.21 29.30
C TYR A 746 -20.16 0.23 28.51
N ASP A 747 -20.71 -0.93 28.15
CA ASP A 747 -19.98 -2.05 27.59
C ASP A 747 -19.25 -1.69 26.29
N GLN A 748 -19.89 -0.90 25.43
CA GLN A 748 -19.34 -0.41 24.16
C GLN A 748 -18.09 0.45 24.34
N VAL A 749 -18.08 1.37 25.32
CA VAL A 749 -16.89 2.20 25.62
C VAL A 749 -15.78 1.30 26.17
N GLY A 750 -16.11 0.38 27.06
CA GLY A 750 -15.10 -0.50 27.65
C GLY A 750 -14.48 -1.50 26.66
N ILE A 751 -15.18 -1.99 25.63
CA ILE A 751 -14.55 -2.78 24.55
C ILE A 751 -13.48 -1.95 23.83
N LEU A 752 -13.76 -0.67 23.57
CA LEU A 752 -12.80 0.23 22.94
C LEU A 752 -11.58 0.49 23.84
N VAL A 753 -11.79 0.61 25.16
CA VAL A 753 -10.71 0.69 26.16
C VAL A 753 -9.83 -0.56 26.11
N LEU A 754 -10.43 -1.75 26.19
CA LEU A 754 -9.71 -3.04 26.18
C LEU A 754 -8.89 -3.22 24.89
N PHE A 755 -9.48 -2.91 23.73
CA PHE A 755 -8.78 -3.03 22.45
C PHE A 755 -7.55 -2.13 22.35
N LEU A 756 -7.64 -0.88 22.84
CA LEU A 756 -6.54 0.09 22.82
C LEU A 756 -5.49 -0.13 23.91
N HIS A 757 -5.89 -0.62 25.10
CA HIS A 757 -4.97 -0.85 26.22
C HIS A 757 -4.26 -2.19 26.16
N ASP A 758 -4.92 -3.28 25.75
CA ASP A 758 -4.34 -4.63 25.85
C ASP A 758 -3.26 -4.86 24.78
N VAL A 759 -3.39 -4.22 23.60
CA VAL A 759 -2.43 -4.37 22.48
C VAL A 759 -1.01 -3.97 22.87
N SER A 760 -0.88 -2.95 23.71
CA SER A 760 0.42 -2.46 24.18
C SER A 760 1.14 -3.44 25.10
N ASP A 761 0.43 -4.23 25.91
CA ASP A 761 1.08 -5.21 26.78
C ASP A 761 1.61 -6.40 25.99
N VAL A 762 0.95 -6.79 24.90
CA VAL A 762 1.46 -7.78 23.95
C VAL A 762 2.82 -7.34 23.40
N PHE A 763 2.95 -6.07 23.01
CA PHE A 763 4.20 -5.53 22.51
C PHE A 763 5.30 -5.46 23.59
N LEU A 764 4.95 -5.06 24.81
CA LEU A 764 5.90 -4.97 25.93
C LEU A 764 6.43 -6.35 26.38
N GLU A 765 5.57 -7.36 26.49
CA GLU A 765 6.00 -8.72 26.86
C GLU A 765 6.81 -9.40 25.75
N CYS A 766 6.44 -9.19 24.48
CA CYS A 766 7.28 -9.57 23.35
C CYS A 766 8.68 -8.97 23.48
N ALA A 767 8.79 -7.65 23.74
CA ALA A 767 10.07 -6.97 23.87
C ALA A 767 10.94 -7.56 25.01
N LYS A 768 10.34 -7.90 26.16
CA LYS A 768 11.03 -8.55 27.28
C LYS A 768 11.55 -9.93 26.92
N ILE A 769 10.75 -10.77 26.27
CA ILE A 769 11.16 -12.13 25.86
C ILE A 769 12.33 -12.06 24.88
N PHE A 770 12.25 -11.18 23.87
CA PHE A 770 13.36 -10.99 22.94
C PHE A 770 14.62 -10.46 23.65
N LYS A 771 14.49 -9.60 24.67
CA LYS A 771 15.60 -9.17 25.53
C LYS A 771 16.20 -10.34 26.34
N TYR A 772 15.38 -11.22 26.90
CA TYR A 772 15.87 -12.39 27.64
C TYR A 772 16.63 -13.37 26.74
N LEU A 773 16.16 -13.56 25.51
CA LEU A 773 16.84 -14.40 24.51
C LEU A 773 18.12 -13.75 23.95
N LYS A 774 18.30 -12.44 24.13
CA LYS A 774 19.47 -11.67 23.66
C LYS A 774 20.77 -12.00 24.38
N PHE A 775 20.71 -12.31 25.69
CA PHE A 775 21.90 -12.60 26.52
C PHE A 775 22.68 -13.85 26.07
N ARG A 776 22.14 -14.61 25.11
CA ARG A 776 22.76 -15.80 24.53
C ARG A 776 23.85 -15.51 23.50
N ASP A 777 23.73 -14.43 22.71
CA ASP A 777 24.59 -14.16 21.54
C ASP A 777 25.25 -12.76 21.58
N ASN A 778 25.34 -12.15 22.76
CA ASN A 778 26.02 -10.87 23.03
C ASN A 778 25.75 -9.73 22.02
N THR A 779 24.55 -9.69 21.45
CA THR A 779 24.23 -8.77 20.35
C THR A 779 22.94 -7.98 20.59
N HIS A 780 23.00 -6.66 20.46
CA HIS A 780 21.82 -5.78 20.50
C HIS A 780 20.91 -5.99 19.29
N TYR A 781 19.61 -6.15 19.52
CA TYR A 781 18.57 -6.16 18.49
C TYR A 781 17.72 -4.89 18.67
N SER A 782 17.75 -3.97 17.71
CA SER A 782 16.92 -2.76 17.69
C SER A 782 15.41 -3.07 17.67
N PHE A 783 15.04 -4.30 17.28
CA PHE A 783 13.66 -4.80 17.26
C PHE A 783 12.97 -4.80 18.64
N CYS A 784 13.70 -5.01 19.74
CA CYS A 784 13.13 -4.97 21.10
C CYS A 784 12.77 -3.54 21.52
N GLU A 785 13.59 -2.57 21.14
CA GLU A 785 13.36 -1.14 21.41
C GLU A 785 12.16 -0.64 20.57
N PHE A 786 12.04 -1.13 19.33
CA PHE A 786 10.90 -0.88 18.44
C PHE A 786 9.56 -1.39 19.00
N LEU A 787 9.49 -2.65 19.45
CA LEU A 787 8.27 -3.22 20.08
C LEU A 787 7.87 -2.42 21.33
N SER A 788 8.83 -2.02 22.16
CA SER A 788 8.54 -1.19 23.33
C SER A 788 7.95 0.17 22.94
N ASN A 789 8.51 0.86 21.94
CA ASN A 789 8.03 2.17 21.50
C ASN A 789 6.64 2.13 20.83
N ALA A 790 6.31 1.05 20.10
CA ALA A 790 5.02 0.87 19.45
C ALA A 790 3.84 0.80 20.44
N SER A 791 4.09 0.28 21.64
CA SER A 791 3.08 0.17 22.70
C SER A 791 2.53 1.55 23.15
N PHE A 792 3.31 2.63 23.03
CA PHE A 792 2.92 3.94 23.56
C PHE A 792 1.96 4.72 22.68
N ILE A 793 1.93 4.45 21.37
CA ILE A 793 0.98 5.14 20.49
C ILE A 793 -0.47 4.79 20.86
N PHE A 794 -0.74 3.54 21.20
CA PHE A 794 -2.10 3.12 21.55
C PHE A 794 -2.56 3.73 22.88
N ARG A 795 -1.70 3.73 23.91
CA ARG A 795 -2.01 4.22 25.27
C ARG A 795 -1.92 5.73 25.46
N LEU A 796 -0.94 6.38 24.85
CA LEU A 796 -0.74 7.82 25.02
C LEU A 796 -1.44 8.61 23.95
N TYR A 797 -1.48 8.16 22.69
CA TYR A 797 -2.03 8.93 21.58
C TYR A 797 -3.49 8.56 21.27
N TRP A 798 -3.81 7.29 20.98
CA TRP A 798 -5.18 6.93 20.59
C TRP A 798 -6.18 6.84 21.73
N PHE A 799 -5.76 6.33 22.89
CA PHE A 799 -6.63 6.27 24.06
C PHE A 799 -7.27 7.63 24.41
N PRO A 800 -6.53 8.73 24.61
CA PRO A 800 -7.16 10.00 24.94
C PRO A 800 -7.98 10.58 23.77
N LEU A 801 -7.47 10.50 22.54
CA LEU A 801 -8.13 11.12 21.39
C LEU A 801 -9.41 10.39 20.94
N LYS A 802 -9.58 9.11 21.32
CA LYS A 802 -10.78 8.32 21.02
C LYS A 802 -11.64 8.07 22.25
N VAL A 803 -11.08 7.46 23.29
CA VAL A 803 -11.82 7.03 24.49
C VAL A 803 -12.18 8.21 25.37
N LEU A 804 -11.21 9.05 25.75
CA LEU A 804 -11.53 10.22 26.59
C LEU A 804 -12.44 11.19 25.83
N TYR A 805 -12.19 11.39 24.52
CA TYR A 805 -13.06 12.18 23.66
C TYR A 805 -14.52 11.70 23.68
N THR A 806 -14.78 10.43 23.36
CA THR A 806 -16.16 9.92 23.35
C THR A 806 -16.78 9.91 24.74
N SER A 807 -16.01 9.55 25.77
CA SER A 807 -16.53 9.41 27.13
C SER A 807 -16.77 10.74 27.85
N PHE A 808 -16.06 11.81 27.52
CA PHE A 808 -16.29 13.14 28.12
C PHE A 808 -17.22 14.03 27.29
N TYR A 809 -16.99 14.10 25.98
CA TYR A 809 -17.78 14.96 25.11
C TYR A 809 -19.05 14.25 24.64
N GLY A 810 -18.90 13.03 24.11
CA GLY A 810 -20.02 12.25 23.58
C GLY A 810 -21.06 11.93 24.65
N SER A 811 -20.64 11.49 25.83
CA SER A 811 -21.58 11.12 26.89
C SER A 811 -22.41 12.31 27.42
N VAL A 812 -21.82 13.51 27.47
CA VAL A 812 -22.49 14.70 28.00
C VAL A 812 -23.39 15.30 26.93
N PHE A 813 -22.93 15.46 25.69
CA PHE A 813 -23.71 16.20 24.69
C PHE A 813 -24.62 15.34 23.80
N LEU A 814 -24.29 14.05 23.61
CA LEU A 814 -25.06 13.12 22.77
C LEU A 814 -25.79 12.06 23.59
N GLY A 815 -25.29 11.74 24.78
CA GLY A 815 -25.90 10.75 25.67
C GLY A 815 -27.16 11.26 26.39
N PRO A 816 -28.04 10.35 26.89
CA PRO A 816 -29.22 10.72 27.65
C PRO A 816 -28.92 11.55 28.92
N ASP A 817 -29.82 12.42 29.34
CA ASP A 817 -29.60 13.30 30.51
C ASP A 817 -29.51 12.54 31.86
N ASP A 818 -30.06 11.33 31.93
CA ASP A 818 -30.13 10.49 33.14
C ASP A 818 -28.96 9.48 33.29
N LEU A 819 -27.82 9.72 32.62
CA LEU A 819 -26.71 8.76 32.62
C LEU A 819 -26.09 8.58 34.03
N PRO A 820 -26.03 7.34 34.56
CA PRO A 820 -25.58 7.09 35.93
C PRO A 820 -24.09 7.33 36.10
N PHE A 821 -23.73 8.20 37.07
CA PHE A 821 -22.39 8.43 37.61
C PHE A 821 -21.24 8.51 36.58
N ILE A 822 -21.48 9.10 35.40
CA ILE A 822 -20.46 9.26 34.36
C ILE A 822 -19.17 9.94 34.82
N PRO A 823 -19.20 11.02 35.64
CA PRO A 823 -17.95 11.64 36.09
C PRO A 823 -17.06 10.68 36.88
N VAL A 824 -17.66 9.73 37.61
CA VAL A 824 -16.91 8.73 38.39
C VAL A 824 -16.19 7.76 37.46
N PHE A 825 -16.88 7.29 36.41
CA PHE A 825 -16.27 6.48 35.33
C PHE A 825 -15.16 7.23 34.60
N ASN A 826 -15.45 8.47 34.21
CA ASN A 826 -14.53 9.36 33.51
C ASN A 826 -13.29 9.71 34.35
N PHE A 827 -13.45 9.96 35.65
CA PHE A 827 -12.35 10.18 36.57
C PHE A 827 -11.43 8.97 36.66
N MET A 828 -12.00 7.76 36.75
CA MET A 828 -11.24 6.52 36.74
C MET A 828 -10.47 6.32 35.42
N LEU A 829 -11.03 6.70 34.27
CA LEU A 829 -10.33 6.67 32.97
C LEU A 829 -9.16 7.66 32.89
N TRP A 830 -9.29 8.85 33.48
CA TRP A 830 -8.16 9.80 33.59
C TRP A 830 -7.08 9.28 34.53
N LEU A 831 -7.47 8.69 35.65
CA LEU A 831 -6.54 8.09 36.59
C LEU A 831 -5.76 6.94 35.89
N LEU A 832 -6.45 6.14 35.08
CA LEU A 832 -5.80 5.15 34.21
C LEU A 832 -4.80 5.83 33.25
N PHE A 833 -5.17 6.92 32.58
CA PHE A 833 -4.27 7.67 31.70
C PHE A 833 -3.01 8.20 32.43
N PHE A 834 -3.18 8.77 33.62
CA PHE A 834 -2.05 9.29 34.41
C PHE A 834 -1.08 8.19 34.84
N ILE A 835 -1.58 6.99 35.18
CA ILE A 835 -0.71 5.83 35.45
C ILE A 835 0.12 5.48 34.20
N ASN A 836 -0.45 5.59 33.00
CA ASN A 836 0.29 5.33 31.76
C ASN A 836 1.35 6.40 31.47
N ILE A 837 1.09 7.68 31.78
CA ILE A 837 2.10 8.74 31.73
C ILE A 837 3.23 8.46 32.73
N TYR A 838 2.89 8.02 33.95
CA TYR A 838 3.88 7.65 34.97
C TYR A 838 4.82 6.53 34.48
N TRP A 839 4.30 5.48 33.84
CA TRP A 839 5.14 4.44 33.28
C TRP A 839 5.96 4.90 32.07
N PHE A 840 5.43 5.80 31.25
CA PHE A 840 6.16 6.37 30.11
C PHE A 840 7.40 7.16 30.54
N HIS A 841 7.33 7.82 31.70
CA HIS A 841 8.47 8.56 32.26
C HIS A 841 9.72 7.68 32.45
N PHE A 842 9.58 6.42 32.91
CA PHE A 842 10.72 5.51 33.06
C PHE A 842 11.43 5.21 31.75
N ILE A 843 10.70 5.21 30.63
CA ILE A 843 11.25 4.94 29.31
C ILE A 843 11.93 6.18 28.74
N LEU A 844 11.37 7.37 28.97
CA LEU A 844 12.09 8.62 28.67
C LEU A 844 13.40 8.71 29.44
N MET A 845 13.42 8.29 30.70
CA MET A 845 14.63 8.22 31.52
C MET A 845 15.63 7.19 30.95
N LEU A 846 15.15 6.03 30.50
CA LEU A 846 15.98 5.02 29.83
C LEU A 846 16.61 5.58 28.54
N ILE A 847 15.82 6.26 27.70
CA ILE A 847 16.27 6.88 26.44
C ILE A 847 17.28 8.00 26.73
N TYR A 848 17.02 8.84 27.73
CA TYR A 848 17.93 9.90 28.15
C TYR A 848 19.28 9.33 28.63
N ASN A 849 19.25 8.26 29.43
CA ASN A 849 20.44 7.58 29.92
C ASN A 849 21.23 6.90 28.79
N LEU A 850 20.54 6.36 27.78
CA LEU A 850 21.13 5.79 26.57
C LEU A 850 21.80 6.88 25.69
N ALA A 851 21.11 8.02 25.52
CA ALA A 851 21.59 9.14 24.71
C ALA A 851 22.80 9.84 25.33
N THR A 852 22.87 9.90 26.66
CA THR A 852 23.99 10.50 27.41
C THR A 852 25.16 9.54 27.63
N GLY A 853 25.04 8.27 27.23
CA GLY A 853 26.12 7.28 27.29
C GLY A 853 26.53 6.86 28.70
N LYS A 854 25.68 7.11 29.71
CA LYS A 854 26.00 6.82 31.13
C LYS A 854 25.91 5.34 31.51
N PHE A 855 25.30 4.49 30.67
CA PHE A 855 25.14 3.06 30.93
C PHE A 855 25.71 2.21 29.79
N LYS A 856 26.47 1.16 30.14
CA LYS A 856 26.96 0.13 29.20
C LYS A 856 25.96 -1.01 28.99
N GLU A 857 25.00 -1.22 29.90
CA GLU A 857 23.94 -2.23 29.78
C GLU A 857 22.57 -1.69 30.23
N LEU A 858 21.51 -2.21 29.61
CA LEU A 858 20.10 -1.85 29.86
C LEU A 858 19.59 -2.59 31.11
N GLU A 859 19.95 -2.15 32.31
CA GLU A 859 19.30 -2.61 33.55
C GLU A 859 17.92 -1.96 33.70
N ASP A 860 16.93 -2.73 34.18
CA ASP A 860 15.58 -2.20 34.42
C ASP A 860 15.63 -1.28 35.66
N SER A 861 15.48 0.04 35.46
CA SER A 861 15.51 1.05 36.53
C SER A 861 14.53 0.80 37.71
N ARG A 862 13.56 -0.10 37.50
CA ARG A 862 12.53 -0.49 38.47
C ARG A 862 12.95 -1.65 39.37
N GLU A 863 14.02 -2.37 39.03
CA GLU A 863 14.59 -3.38 39.92
C GLU A 863 15.08 -2.69 41.21
N LEU A 864 14.83 -3.34 42.34
CA LEU A 864 15.40 -2.92 43.62
C LEU A 864 16.89 -3.25 43.56
N GLU A 865 17.75 -2.30 43.91
CA GLU A 865 19.18 -2.57 44.09
C GLU A 865 19.32 -3.66 45.16
N ASN A 866 19.60 -4.90 44.75
CA ASN A 866 19.93 -5.93 45.71
C ASN A 866 21.31 -5.64 46.28
N CYS A 867 21.40 -5.67 47.61
CA CYS A 867 22.59 -5.59 48.45
C CYS A 867 23.70 -6.57 48.03
N ASN A 868 24.46 -6.26 46.98
CA ASN A 868 25.78 -6.86 46.71
C ASN A 868 26.90 -5.83 46.93
N SER A 869 26.73 -4.96 47.93
CA SER A 869 27.82 -4.21 48.55
C SER A 869 28.29 -4.94 49.82
N GLU A 870 28.63 -6.22 49.73
CA GLU A 870 29.52 -6.86 50.70
C GLU A 870 30.69 -7.52 49.95
N LYS A 871 31.79 -6.76 49.95
CA LYS A 871 33.19 -7.20 49.98
C LYS A 871 33.67 -8.10 48.83
N HIS A 872 34.19 -7.44 47.80
CA HIS A 872 35.54 -7.79 47.33
C HIS A 872 36.54 -6.86 48.02
N ASP A 873 37.05 -7.30 49.17
CA ASP A 873 38.36 -6.96 49.74
C ASP A 873 38.85 -8.20 50.50
#